data_AF-A0A1V9YY34-F1
#
_entry.id   AF-A0A1V9YY34-F1
#
_cell.length_a   1.000
_cell.length_b   1.000
_cell.length_c   1.000
_cell.angle_alpha   90.00
_cell.angle_beta   90.00
_cell.angle_gamma   90.00
#
_symmetry.space_group_name_H-M   'P 1'
#
loop_
_entity.id
_entity.type
_entity.pdbx_description
1 polymer ?
#
loop_
_entity_poly.entity_id
_entity_poly.type
_entity_poly.pdbx_seq_one_letter_code
_entity_poly.pdbx_strand_id
1 'polypeptide(L)'
;MRLWPLFLAPAVVSACSDFRLNAAQIVSARTMDFNIDLQSTLEIVPRFTLIQEPLAKNCPACPDYGWRSTHGFVALNMLGINVATDGLNEAGLSAAWLYLPGTRYAAPNLTDPRPIVTSAISYILGHYATAAEVRTGLTSVQIAEVNTGLSKLIGAEAAELDTLPLHISVHDAHGESLVIEFLNGEMLIHDNPAGVMTNEPRFENHLAQVAAHGLNGSLPGGYDSNARFLRLSLLNHFATLPYIANTSYNQSTPEQASISAALHLIDTVTIPEAAQHRGGSTQFSVVRDHGERKLYVKSTQNQLLRMVDLAAIDFESPRNRKSIPVTFGNWFLNVTADVLASTGHSRDMPPRSIVQAALRSPTHTALHQLDATSTEASHGVTFALGTIVGMAMMAIANVAIANYRRYNEFLLHGPTADVVSGRTMDFQIDLDSTIEIVPRATLVQEPIVKNCPDCPDYAWSTTYGFVGFNMFGINVATDGLNEAGLSAAWLYLYATEYPIVDANDPRPVVASLVTYILGNFATTDDVRAGLAEVQIAEFDPVLGNLFSHGARESRYPLHVAVHDAAGKSLVIEFLNGTMVISDNPGGIMTNDPPLREQLAAVAAHTDGSLPGGYASQARYLRLAELNRLAKETYAPTTSYAAATPEQASISLALHFLDAVTIPEPAQAGGDATQFSVVRDHKRRKLFLQSTQNQLLRTVDFAQIDFNDPRQRRSLPVTFGAWFVDVTQDVLASSARSMDMPPRSLVEAKLRGLTQQTTALHASLDALPYARPDRSVTSFLMGAVVGLACAVVGVVCYMAYRHRLETRGKEYVRLA
;
A
#
# COMPACT_ATOMS: atom_id res chain seq x y z
N MET A 1 44.18 -24.26 -7.82
CA MET A 1 42.87 -23.73 -8.27
C MET A 1 42.93 -22.21 -8.21
N ARG A 2 42.74 -21.53 -9.34
CA ARG A 2 42.68 -20.05 -9.43
C ARG A 2 41.26 -19.61 -9.05
N LEU A 3 41.13 -18.75 -8.05
CA LEU A 3 39.88 -18.07 -7.70
C LEU A 3 39.78 -16.79 -8.52
N TRP A 4 38.75 -16.68 -9.38
CA TRP A 4 38.31 -15.42 -9.95
C TRP A 4 37.47 -14.68 -8.90
N PRO A 5 37.71 -13.38 -8.65
CA PRO A 5 36.74 -12.58 -7.92
C PRO A 5 35.58 -12.26 -8.89
N LEU A 6 34.37 -12.71 -8.55
CA LEU A 6 33.16 -12.14 -9.13
C LEU A 6 33.13 -10.65 -8.76
N PHE A 7 33.30 -9.78 -9.74
CA PHE A 7 32.85 -8.40 -9.63
C PHE A 7 31.32 -8.43 -9.70
N LEU A 8 30.65 -8.36 -8.56
CA LEU A 8 29.26 -7.92 -8.50
C LEU A 8 29.27 -6.42 -8.81
N ALA A 9 28.96 -6.06 -10.05
CA ALA A 9 28.55 -4.70 -10.35
C ALA A 9 27.26 -4.41 -9.56
N PRO A 10 27.11 -3.24 -8.92
CA PRO A 10 25.84 -2.87 -8.32
C PRO A 10 24.81 -2.78 -9.44
N ALA A 11 23.86 -3.72 -9.45
CA ALA A 11 22.68 -3.60 -10.28
C ALA A 11 21.87 -2.42 -9.74
N VAL A 12 21.97 -1.27 -10.41
CA VAL A 12 21.04 -0.16 -10.19
C VAL A 12 19.71 -0.58 -10.83
N VAL A 13 18.89 -1.34 -10.09
CA VAL A 13 17.52 -1.62 -10.53
C VAL A 13 16.70 -0.38 -10.17
N SER A 14 16.66 0.56 -11.11
CA SER A 14 15.69 1.66 -11.11
C SER A 14 14.33 1.08 -11.44
N ALA A 15 13.26 1.49 -10.78
CA ALA A 15 12.09 0.63 -10.69
C ALA A 15 10.69 1.24 -10.91
N CYS A 16 10.54 2.35 -11.62
CA CYS A 16 9.22 2.94 -11.86
C CYS A 16 8.30 2.03 -12.68
N SER A 17 7.00 2.13 -12.45
CA SER A 17 5.95 1.47 -13.23
C SER A 17 4.80 2.42 -13.47
N ASP A 18 4.21 2.38 -14.66
CA ASP A 18 3.09 3.22 -15.06
C ASP A 18 2.11 2.37 -15.88
N PHE A 19 0.81 2.56 -15.65
CA PHE A 19 -0.20 1.93 -16.48
C PHE A 19 -1.48 2.74 -16.61
N ARG A 20 -2.19 2.57 -17.73
CA ARG A 20 -3.60 2.93 -17.89
C ARG A 20 -4.49 1.73 -17.51
N LEU A 21 -5.40 1.93 -16.56
CA LEU A 21 -6.40 0.95 -16.19
C LEU A 21 -7.25 0.57 -17.41
N ASN A 22 -7.43 -0.72 -17.61
CA ASN A 22 -8.32 -1.27 -18.61
C ASN A 22 -9.72 -1.38 -18.01
N ALA A 23 -10.42 -0.24 -17.97
CA ALA A 23 -11.79 -0.11 -17.47
C ALA A 23 -12.55 0.94 -18.29
N ALA A 24 -13.85 1.13 -18.01
CA ALA A 24 -14.67 2.11 -18.70
C ALA A 24 -14.23 3.56 -18.41
N GLN A 25 -13.83 3.85 -17.16
CA GLN A 25 -13.19 5.11 -16.81
C GLN A 25 -11.73 5.12 -17.27
N ILE A 26 -11.30 6.25 -17.83
CA ILE A 26 -9.92 6.41 -18.30
C ILE A 26 -9.05 6.92 -17.14
N VAL A 27 -8.41 5.98 -16.46
CA VAL A 27 -7.55 6.23 -15.30
C VAL A 27 -6.15 5.69 -15.58
N SER A 28 -5.10 6.42 -15.22
CA SER A 28 -3.73 5.91 -15.19
C SER A 28 -3.12 6.00 -13.81
N ALA A 29 -2.12 5.17 -13.50
CA ALA A 29 -1.41 5.18 -12.23
C ALA A 29 0.08 4.90 -12.41
N ARG A 30 0.90 5.43 -11.49
CA ARG A 30 2.36 5.30 -11.52
C ARG A 30 2.98 5.20 -10.14
N THR A 31 4.05 4.42 -10.02
CA THR A 31 5.01 4.47 -8.91
C THR A 31 6.24 5.33 -9.26
N MET A 32 6.75 6.08 -8.28
CA MET A 32 8.06 6.73 -8.35
C MET A 32 9.05 6.02 -7.44
N ASP A 33 10.02 5.32 -8.04
CA ASP A 33 10.95 4.46 -7.32
C ASP A 33 12.38 4.97 -7.45
N PHE A 34 12.97 5.35 -6.31
CA PHE A 34 14.32 5.92 -6.27
C PHE A 34 15.06 5.56 -4.97
N ASN A 35 16.38 5.52 -5.05
CA ASN A 35 17.27 5.26 -3.91
C ASN A 35 17.68 6.52 -3.14
N ILE A 36 17.40 7.71 -3.68
CA ILE A 36 17.61 9.02 -3.06
C ILE A 36 16.29 9.77 -2.95
N ASP A 37 16.14 10.59 -1.91
CA ASP A 37 14.95 11.42 -1.76
C ASP A 37 14.89 12.50 -2.85
N LEU A 38 13.81 12.47 -3.63
CA LEU A 38 13.60 13.40 -4.73
C LEU A 38 13.08 14.75 -4.26
N GLN A 39 12.64 14.88 -3.00
CA GLN A 39 12.03 16.11 -2.46
C GLN A 39 10.90 16.62 -3.36
N SER A 40 10.09 15.68 -3.86
CA SER A 40 9.08 15.96 -4.87
C SER A 40 7.96 16.83 -4.30
N THR A 41 7.51 17.79 -5.10
CA THR A 41 6.33 18.60 -4.79
C THR A 41 5.26 18.38 -5.83
N LEU A 42 4.01 18.43 -5.39
CA LEU A 42 2.83 18.56 -6.25
C LEU A 42 2.66 20.04 -6.57
N GLU A 43 2.66 20.41 -7.84
CA GLU A 43 2.62 21.80 -8.28
C GLU A 43 1.54 22.08 -9.30
N ILE A 44 0.97 23.29 -9.24
CA ILE A 44 0.07 23.86 -10.23
C ILE A 44 0.89 24.77 -11.13
N VAL A 45 0.81 24.54 -12.45
CA VAL A 45 1.44 25.38 -13.48
C VAL A 45 0.33 26.01 -14.34
N PRO A 46 0.06 27.32 -14.17
CA PRO A 46 -0.89 28.06 -15.00
C PRO A 46 -0.51 28.09 -16.49
N ARG A 47 -1.49 28.39 -17.34
CA ARG A 47 -1.26 28.74 -18.74
C ARG A 47 -0.33 29.94 -18.84
N PHE A 48 0.32 30.06 -19.99
CA PHE A 48 1.28 31.11 -20.32
C PHE A 48 2.46 31.20 -19.36
N THR A 49 2.71 30.18 -18.54
CA THR A 49 3.88 30.10 -17.67
C THR A 49 5.11 29.93 -18.55
N LEU A 50 6.11 30.81 -18.35
CA LEU A 50 7.40 30.70 -19.02
C LEU A 50 8.21 29.56 -18.38
N ILE A 51 8.56 28.55 -19.17
CA ILE A 51 9.43 27.46 -18.79
C ILE A 51 10.74 27.64 -19.56
N GLN A 52 11.83 27.86 -18.83
CA GLN A 52 13.18 27.93 -19.37
C GLN A 52 13.77 26.53 -19.45
N GLU A 53 14.34 26.17 -20.59
CA GLU A 53 14.91 24.84 -20.76
C GLU A 53 16.18 24.65 -19.92
N PRO A 54 16.27 23.55 -19.16
CA PRO A 54 17.52 23.11 -18.57
C PRO A 54 18.67 23.00 -19.59
N LEU A 55 19.90 22.95 -19.08
CA LEU A 55 21.08 22.77 -19.92
C LEU A 55 21.00 21.44 -20.68
N ALA A 56 21.12 21.47 -22.00
CA ALA A 56 21.24 20.25 -22.79
C ALA A 56 22.64 19.66 -22.58
N LYS A 57 22.71 18.35 -22.42
CA LYS A 57 23.97 17.64 -22.25
C LYS A 57 24.83 17.76 -23.51
N ASN A 58 26.13 17.91 -23.31
CA ASN A 58 27.14 18.01 -24.38
C ASN A 58 26.87 19.12 -25.41
N CYS A 59 26.15 20.19 -25.04
CA CYS A 59 25.85 21.30 -25.95
C CYS A 59 26.14 22.69 -25.33
N PRO A 60 27.42 23.06 -25.15
CA PRO A 60 27.80 24.35 -24.57
C PRO A 60 27.52 25.56 -25.48
N ALA A 61 27.15 25.33 -26.75
CA ALA A 61 26.80 26.36 -27.71
C ALA A 61 25.28 26.43 -27.98
N CYS A 62 24.48 25.64 -27.24
CA CYS A 62 23.04 25.70 -27.37
C CYS A 62 22.51 27.07 -26.91
N PRO A 63 21.58 27.70 -27.66
CA PRO A 63 21.06 29.02 -27.30
C PRO A 63 20.19 28.98 -26.04
N ASP A 64 19.96 30.14 -25.43
CA ASP A 64 18.88 30.30 -24.46
C ASP A 64 17.55 30.04 -25.15
N TYR A 65 16.75 29.16 -24.58
CA TYR A 65 15.43 28.83 -25.08
C TYR A 65 14.46 28.64 -23.91
N GLY A 66 13.31 29.27 -24.03
CA GLY A 66 12.19 29.10 -23.14
C GLY A 66 10.90 29.24 -23.93
N TRP A 67 9.86 28.57 -23.45
CA TRP A 67 8.56 28.52 -24.10
C TRP A 67 7.46 28.81 -23.08
N ARG A 68 6.27 29.16 -23.55
CA ARG A 68 5.12 29.41 -22.69
C ARG A 68 4.10 28.29 -22.88
N SER A 69 3.62 27.75 -21.78
CA SER A 69 2.54 26.77 -21.80
C SER A 69 1.29 27.36 -22.45
N THR A 70 0.61 26.58 -23.28
CA THR A 70 -0.75 26.87 -23.77
C THR A 70 -1.80 26.17 -22.92
N HIS A 71 -1.44 25.04 -22.32
CA HIS A 71 -2.25 24.31 -21.36
C HIS A 71 -1.76 24.49 -19.92
N GLY A 72 -2.71 24.65 -19.00
CA GLY A 72 -2.45 24.56 -17.57
C GLY A 72 -2.35 23.10 -17.14
N PHE A 73 -1.51 22.81 -16.14
CA PHE A 73 -1.32 21.45 -15.67
C PHE A 73 -0.96 21.36 -14.18
N VAL A 74 -1.23 20.19 -13.59
CA VAL A 74 -0.76 19.81 -12.26
C VAL A 74 0.29 18.72 -12.43
N ALA A 75 1.46 18.90 -11.82
CA ALA A 75 2.62 18.05 -12.03
C ALA A 75 3.33 17.69 -10.72
N LEU A 76 4.15 16.64 -10.78
CA LEU A 76 5.13 16.30 -9.75
C LEU A 76 6.52 16.61 -10.28
N ASN A 77 7.29 17.38 -9.52
CA ASN A 77 8.66 17.71 -9.86
C ASN A 77 9.69 16.94 -9.03
N MET A 78 10.95 17.15 -9.36
CA MET A 78 12.10 16.64 -8.64
C MET A 78 12.96 17.81 -8.16
N LEU A 79 13.39 17.76 -6.89
CA LEU A 79 14.28 18.73 -6.25
C LEU A 79 13.75 20.18 -6.27
N GLY A 80 12.42 20.33 -6.30
CA GLY A 80 11.74 21.64 -6.28
C GLY A 80 11.97 22.52 -7.51
N ILE A 81 12.52 21.98 -8.61
CA ILE A 81 12.72 22.70 -9.87
C ILE A 81 11.42 22.66 -10.68
N ASN A 82 11.10 23.75 -11.41
CA ASN A 82 9.94 23.85 -12.30
C ASN A 82 10.09 23.01 -13.60
N VAL A 83 10.32 21.72 -13.45
CA VAL A 83 10.35 20.72 -14.53
C VAL A 83 9.59 19.49 -14.04
N ALA A 84 8.52 19.16 -14.75
CA ALA A 84 7.68 18.03 -14.44
C ALA A 84 8.41 16.71 -14.72
N THR A 85 8.25 15.76 -13.82
CA THR A 85 8.59 14.34 -14.03
C THR A 85 7.36 13.51 -14.37
N ASP A 86 6.19 14.04 -14.06
CA ASP A 86 4.89 13.40 -14.08
C ASP A 86 3.82 14.50 -14.01
N GLY A 87 2.64 14.31 -14.59
CA GLY A 87 1.51 15.20 -14.37
C GLY A 87 0.28 14.88 -15.20
N LEU A 88 -0.74 15.71 -15.02
CA LEU A 88 -2.00 15.72 -15.76
C LEU A 88 -2.31 17.17 -16.14
N ASN A 89 -2.68 17.42 -17.40
CA ASN A 89 -3.10 18.74 -17.83
C ASN A 89 -4.61 18.93 -17.84
N GLU A 90 -5.05 20.17 -18.01
CA GLU A 90 -6.46 20.55 -18.06
C GLU A 90 -7.26 19.96 -19.24
N ALA A 91 -6.59 19.31 -20.20
CA ALA A 91 -7.22 18.58 -21.30
C ALA A 91 -7.37 17.07 -21.02
N GLY A 92 -6.86 16.59 -19.88
CA GLY A 92 -6.85 15.17 -19.55
C GLY A 92 -5.70 14.39 -20.21
N LEU A 93 -4.62 15.05 -20.62
CA LEU A 93 -3.38 14.41 -21.08
C LEU A 93 -2.40 14.25 -19.91
N SER A 94 -1.86 13.05 -19.72
CA SER A 94 -0.73 12.80 -18.81
C SER A 94 0.53 12.43 -19.58
N ALA A 95 1.67 12.74 -18.99
CA ALA A 95 2.96 12.23 -19.42
C ALA A 95 3.86 11.99 -18.21
N ALA A 96 4.68 10.94 -18.24
CA ALA A 96 5.60 10.64 -17.15
C ALA A 96 6.94 10.08 -17.64
N TRP A 97 8.01 10.43 -16.94
CA TRP A 97 9.33 9.83 -17.12
C TRP A 97 9.47 8.51 -16.34
N LEU A 98 10.01 7.51 -17.01
CA LEU A 98 10.49 6.25 -16.44
C LEU A 98 11.93 6.00 -16.89
N TYR A 99 12.61 5.04 -16.26
CA TYR A 99 14.04 4.80 -16.48
C TYR A 99 14.25 3.69 -17.52
N LEU A 100 15.12 3.89 -18.50
CA LEU A 100 15.45 2.87 -19.51
C LEU A 100 16.97 2.85 -19.76
N PRO A 101 17.74 2.00 -19.05
CA PRO A 101 19.16 1.81 -19.33
C PRO A 101 19.42 1.48 -20.80
N GLY A 102 20.40 2.14 -21.40
CA GLY A 102 20.70 2.02 -22.84
C GLY A 102 20.04 3.09 -23.72
N THR A 103 19.20 3.96 -23.14
CA THR A 103 18.71 5.17 -23.81
C THR A 103 19.87 6.01 -24.35
N ARG A 104 19.73 6.45 -25.60
CA ARG A 104 20.65 7.37 -26.29
C ARG A 104 19.84 8.40 -27.04
N TYR A 105 19.81 9.62 -26.51
CA TYR A 105 19.19 10.78 -27.16
C TYR A 105 19.98 11.23 -28.39
N ALA A 106 19.30 11.91 -29.32
CA ALA A 106 19.96 12.64 -30.38
C ALA A 106 20.85 13.73 -29.79
N ALA A 107 22.04 13.93 -30.37
CA ALA A 107 22.83 15.11 -30.05
C ALA A 107 22.11 16.36 -30.62
N PRO A 108 22.01 17.46 -29.85
CA PRO A 108 21.38 18.68 -30.36
C PRO A 108 22.06 19.18 -31.64
N ASN A 109 21.28 19.42 -32.69
CA ASN A 109 21.76 19.97 -33.95
C ASN A 109 21.46 21.47 -34.01
N LEU A 110 22.50 22.30 -33.90
CA LEU A 110 22.38 23.76 -33.93
C LEU A 110 22.07 24.33 -35.32
N THR A 111 22.19 23.53 -36.38
CA THR A 111 21.81 23.93 -37.75
C THR A 111 20.35 23.61 -38.06
N ASP A 112 19.70 22.78 -37.23
CA ASP A 112 18.29 22.48 -37.33
C ASP A 112 17.49 23.61 -36.63
N PRO A 113 16.52 24.26 -37.32
CA PRO A 113 15.77 25.37 -36.76
C PRO A 113 14.79 24.96 -35.64
N ARG A 114 14.52 23.66 -35.47
CA ARG A 114 13.64 23.15 -34.42
C ARG A 114 14.23 23.45 -33.03
N PRO A 115 13.42 23.90 -32.07
CA PRO A 115 13.91 24.20 -30.73
C PRO A 115 14.37 22.94 -30.00
N ILE A 116 15.34 23.10 -29.10
CA ILE A 116 15.90 22.01 -28.30
C ILE A 116 15.20 21.99 -26.95
N VAL A 117 14.49 20.89 -26.67
CA VAL A 117 13.66 20.68 -25.48
C VAL A 117 14.29 19.58 -24.63
N THR A 118 14.53 19.87 -23.36
CA THR A 118 15.04 18.96 -22.33
C THR A 118 13.99 18.70 -21.24
N SER A 119 12.98 19.56 -21.12
CA SER A 119 11.85 19.45 -20.21
C SER A 119 10.65 18.70 -20.82
N ALA A 120 10.89 17.57 -21.49
CA ALA A 120 9.91 16.94 -22.38
C ALA A 120 8.52 16.71 -21.77
N ILE A 121 8.41 16.30 -20.49
CA ILE A 121 7.12 16.12 -19.81
C ILE A 121 6.37 17.44 -19.66
N SER A 122 7.04 18.48 -19.15
CA SER A 122 6.45 19.82 -19.10
C SER A 122 6.01 20.27 -20.48
N TYR A 123 6.86 20.08 -21.50
CA TYR A 123 6.55 20.46 -22.89
C TYR A 123 5.30 19.74 -23.40
N ILE A 124 5.18 18.43 -23.18
CA ILE A 124 4.01 17.65 -23.56
C ILE A 124 2.75 18.16 -22.87
N LEU A 125 2.78 18.26 -21.54
CA LEU A 125 1.64 18.72 -20.73
C LEU A 125 1.22 20.16 -21.07
N GLY A 126 2.19 21.01 -21.41
CA GLY A 126 1.99 22.41 -21.69
C GLY A 126 1.57 22.74 -23.12
N HIS A 127 1.76 21.85 -24.10
CA HIS A 127 1.51 22.12 -25.52
C HIS A 127 0.43 21.27 -26.19
N TYR A 128 0.11 20.10 -25.65
CA TYR A 128 -0.79 19.15 -26.31
C TYR A 128 -1.98 18.77 -25.45
N ALA A 129 -3.09 18.42 -26.09
CA ALA A 129 -4.31 17.93 -25.45
C ALA A 129 -4.52 16.42 -25.62
N THR A 130 -3.90 15.79 -26.63
CA THR A 130 -4.14 14.38 -26.97
C THR A 130 -2.84 13.64 -27.32
N ALA A 131 -2.85 12.31 -27.18
CA ALA A 131 -1.75 11.46 -27.61
C ALA A 131 -1.45 11.61 -29.12
N ALA A 132 -2.50 11.80 -29.94
CA ALA A 132 -2.34 12.05 -31.38
C ALA A 132 -1.59 13.37 -31.66
N GLU A 133 -1.87 14.43 -30.90
CA GLU A 133 -1.11 15.69 -30.96
C GLU A 133 0.33 15.50 -30.50
N VAL A 134 0.58 14.72 -29.44
CA VAL A 134 1.95 14.40 -28.99
C VAL A 134 2.73 13.71 -30.11
N ARG A 135 2.16 12.66 -30.73
CA ARG A 135 2.78 11.88 -31.80
C ARG A 135 3.23 12.75 -32.97
N THR A 136 2.39 13.71 -33.37
CA THR A 136 2.68 14.58 -34.51
C THR A 136 3.53 15.78 -34.11
N GLY A 137 3.20 16.43 -33.01
CA GLY A 137 3.82 17.66 -32.53
C GLY A 137 5.27 17.50 -32.08
N LEU A 138 5.63 16.38 -31.43
CA LEU A 138 7.02 16.18 -30.99
C LEU A 138 8.03 16.11 -32.13
N THR A 139 7.61 15.88 -33.36
CA THR A 139 8.49 15.95 -34.54
C THR A 139 8.98 17.37 -34.84
N SER A 140 8.29 18.40 -34.32
CA SER A 140 8.63 19.81 -34.50
C SER A 140 9.71 20.33 -33.55
N VAL A 141 10.19 19.50 -32.61
CA VAL A 141 11.25 19.84 -31.65
C VAL A 141 12.37 18.82 -31.66
N GLN A 142 13.52 19.19 -31.09
CA GLN A 142 14.64 18.28 -30.81
C GLN A 142 14.61 17.92 -29.33
N ILE A 143 14.22 16.70 -28.99
CA ILE A 143 14.31 16.23 -27.60
C ILE A 143 15.77 15.86 -27.28
N ALA A 144 16.31 16.45 -26.23
CA ALA A 144 17.69 16.27 -25.80
C ALA A 144 17.78 15.88 -24.33
N GLU A 145 18.86 15.16 -23.98
CA GLU A 145 19.17 14.83 -22.60
C GLU A 145 19.52 16.09 -21.80
N VAL A 146 19.02 16.21 -20.57
CA VAL A 146 19.43 17.27 -19.64
C VAL A 146 20.84 17.00 -19.09
N ASN A 147 21.58 18.07 -18.85
CA ASN A 147 22.89 18.05 -18.20
C ASN A 147 22.71 17.88 -16.69
N THR A 148 23.20 16.77 -16.19
CA THR A 148 23.08 16.35 -14.78
C THR A 148 23.98 17.12 -13.81
N GLY A 149 24.95 17.90 -14.31
CA GLY A 149 25.74 18.83 -13.50
C GLY A 149 24.90 19.89 -12.78
N LEU A 150 23.61 20.03 -13.13
CA LEU A 150 22.64 20.87 -12.43
C LEU A 150 22.45 20.47 -10.95
N SER A 151 22.60 19.19 -10.60
CA SER A 151 22.50 18.73 -9.21
C SER A 151 23.53 19.40 -8.28
N LYS A 152 24.73 19.69 -8.81
CA LYS A 152 25.79 20.42 -8.10
C LYS A 152 25.41 21.87 -7.78
N LEU A 153 24.57 22.51 -8.59
CA LEU A 153 24.14 23.90 -8.39
C LEU A 153 23.10 24.06 -7.27
N ILE A 154 22.29 23.03 -7.03
CA ILE A 154 21.27 23.02 -5.99
C ILE A 154 21.72 22.32 -4.70
N GLY A 155 23.02 22.00 -4.59
CA GLY A 155 23.60 21.36 -3.40
C GLY A 155 23.12 19.92 -3.18
N ALA A 156 22.55 19.29 -4.21
CA ALA A 156 22.20 17.87 -4.19
C ALA A 156 23.45 17.09 -4.63
N GLU A 157 24.30 16.70 -3.68
CA GLU A 157 25.36 15.70 -3.92
C GLU A 157 24.73 14.31 -4.15
N ALA A 158 23.98 14.15 -5.24
CA ALA A 158 23.69 12.84 -5.77
C ALA A 158 24.95 12.36 -6.49
N ALA A 159 25.54 11.26 -6.02
CA ALA A 159 26.70 10.63 -6.63
C ALA A 159 26.47 10.48 -8.15
N GLU A 160 27.34 11.12 -8.95
CA GLU A 160 27.64 10.85 -10.36
C GLU A 160 26.47 10.30 -11.23
N LEU A 161 25.33 10.97 -11.27
CA LEU A 161 24.39 10.77 -12.39
C LEU A 161 25.04 11.36 -13.64
N ASP A 162 25.91 10.64 -14.34
CA ASP A 162 26.51 11.14 -15.59
C ASP A 162 25.50 11.15 -16.76
N THR A 163 24.40 10.39 -16.64
CA THR A 163 23.33 10.31 -17.63
C THR A 163 21.95 10.18 -16.97
N LEU A 164 20.90 10.60 -17.67
CA LEU A 164 19.49 10.30 -17.33
C LEU A 164 18.85 9.48 -18.46
N PRO A 165 19.04 8.15 -18.44
CA PRO A 165 18.53 7.28 -19.48
C PRO A 165 17.04 7.03 -19.24
N LEU A 166 16.17 7.81 -19.88
CA LEU A 166 14.73 7.84 -19.61
C LEU A 166 13.89 7.62 -20.88
N HIS A 167 12.66 7.16 -20.70
CA HIS A 167 11.62 7.05 -21.73
C HIS A 167 10.27 7.53 -21.18
N ILE A 168 9.31 7.84 -22.07
CA ILE A 168 8.07 8.55 -21.70
C ILE A 168 6.86 7.64 -21.90
N SER A 169 5.97 7.58 -20.90
CA SER A 169 4.59 7.13 -21.10
C SER A 169 3.67 8.33 -21.28
N VAL A 170 2.66 8.18 -22.14
CA VAL A 170 1.62 9.18 -22.39
C VAL A 170 0.27 8.50 -22.38
N HIS A 171 -0.72 9.12 -21.73
CA HIS A 171 -2.12 8.68 -21.74
C HIS A 171 -3.03 9.89 -21.91
N ASP A 172 -4.14 9.76 -22.66
CA ASP A 172 -5.11 10.84 -22.82
C ASP A 172 -6.54 10.44 -22.44
N ALA A 173 -7.43 11.43 -22.37
CA ALA A 173 -8.84 11.24 -22.02
C ALA A 173 -9.67 10.46 -23.05
N HIS A 174 -9.13 10.22 -24.26
CA HIS A 174 -9.76 9.35 -25.26
C HIS A 174 -9.38 7.87 -25.07
N GLY A 175 -8.50 7.59 -24.11
CA GLY A 175 -7.98 6.25 -23.84
C GLY A 175 -6.83 5.88 -24.76
N GLU A 176 -6.21 6.81 -25.49
CA GLU A 176 -5.02 6.52 -26.28
C GLU A 176 -3.77 6.55 -25.40
N SER A 177 -2.80 5.69 -25.70
CA SER A 177 -1.59 5.51 -24.91
C SER A 177 -0.36 5.35 -25.80
N LEU A 178 0.73 6.03 -25.47
CA LEU A 178 2.00 5.98 -26.20
C LEU A 178 3.17 5.62 -25.29
N VAL A 179 4.19 5.02 -25.89
CA VAL A 179 5.53 4.88 -25.32
C VAL A 179 6.54 5.57 -26.24
N ILE A 180 7.38 6.44 -25.68
CA ILE A 180 8.40 7.18 -26.43
C ILE A 180 9.79 6.81 -25.92
N GLU A 181 10.59 6.13 -26.73
CA GLU A 181 11.94 5.69 -26.39
C GLU A 181 12.99 6.41 -27.24
N PHE A 182 14.12 6.76 -26.64
CA PHE A 182 15.25 7.36 -27.35
C PHE A 182 16.36 6.33 -27.53
N LEU A 183 16.40 5.67 -28.68
CA LEU A 183 17.31 4.55 -28.96
C LEU A 183 18.25 4.92 -30.11
N ASN A 184 19.55 4.67 -29.92
CA ASN A 184 20.58 4.91 -30.94
C ASN A 184 20.60 6.34 -31.54
N GLY A 185 20.16 7.35 -30.78
CA GLY A 185 20.06 8.73 -31.25
C GLY A 185 18.77 9.05 -31.98
N GLU A 186 17.80 8.14 -32.01
CA GLU A 186 16.49 8.32 -32.65
C GLU A 186 15.36 8.31 -31.61
N MET A 187 14.31 9.08 -31.87
CA MET A 187 13.07 9.07 -31.07
C MET A 187 12.06 8.12 -31.71
N LEU A 188 11.69 7.07 -31.00
CA LEU A 188 10.71 6.07 -31.43
C LEU A 188 9.41 6.26 -30.64
N ILE A 189 8.26 6.33 -31.33
CA ILE A 189 6.93 6.52 -30.71
C ILE A 189 6.06 5.30 -31.02
N HIS A 190 5.83 4.47 -30.02
CA HIS A 190 5.05 3.24 -30.10
C HIS A 190 3.60 3.46 -29.63
N ASP A 191 2.64 2.81 -30.29
CA ASP A 191 1.30 2.65 -29.72
C ASP A 191 1.35 1.66 -28.55
N ASN A 192 0.63 1.96 -27.47
CA ASN A 192 0.56 1.12 -26.29
C ASN A 192 -0.90 0.86 -25.86
N PRO A 193 -1.70 0.14 -26.66
CA PRO A 193 -3.12 -0.06 -26.37
C PRO A 193 -3.39 -0.76 -25.02
N ALA A 194 -2.45 -1.59 -24.55
CA ALA A 194 -2.49 -2.23 -23.23
C ALA A 194 -2.21 -1.24 -22.08
N GLY A 195 -1.58 -0.11 -22.40
CA GLY A 195 -1.36 0.99 -21.50
C GLY A 195 -0.32 0.74 -20.41
N VAL A 196 0.48 -0.34 -20.44
CA VAL A 196 1.46 -0.66 -19.39
C VAL A 196 2.86 -0.27 -19.84
N MET A 197 3.65 0.34 -18.97
CA MET A 197 5.07 0.61 -19.17
C MET A 197 5.83 0.50 -17.85
N THR A 198 6.96 -0.18 -17.87
CA THR A 198 7.94 -0.17 -16.78
C THR A 198 9.27 0.28 -17.34
N ASN A 199 10.34 0.12 -16.58
CA ASN A 199 11.65 0.62 -16.94
C ASN A 199 12.32 -0.17 -18.08
N GLU A 200 13.01 -1.27 -17.79
CA GLU A 200 13.72 -2.08 -18.77
C GLU A 200 13.16 -3.50 -18.93
N PRO A 201 13.36 -4.16 -20.08
CA PRO A 201 14.03 -3.71 -21.32
C PRO A 201 13.16 -2.74 -22.15
N ARG A 202 13.62 -2.41 -23.36
CA ARG A 202 12.83 -1.64 -24.33
C ARG A 202 11.44 -2.24 -24.57
N PHE A 203 10.49 -1.40 -24.94
CA PHE A 203 9.06 -1.74 -25.02
C PHE A 203 8.76 -2.96 -25.89
N GLU A 204 9.39 -3.09 -27.06
CA GLU A 204 9.22 -4.27 -27.94
C GLU A 204 9.55 -5.59 -27.23
N ASN A 205 10.56 -5.59 -26.37
CA ASN A 205 10.99 -6.78 -25.64
C ASN A 205 9.99 -7.11 -24.52
N HIS A 206 9.42 -6.09 -23.87
CA HIS A 206 8.35 -6.27 -22.91
C HIS A 206 7.11 -6.91 -23.55
N LEU A 207 6.71 -6.45 -24.75
CA LEU A 207 5.61 -7.06 -25.51
C LEU A 207 5.90 -8.53 -25.87
N ALA A 208 7.13 -8.83 -26.29
CA ALA A 208 7.56 -10.20 -26.58
C ALA A 208 7.51 -11.10 -25.33
N GLN A 209 7.84 -10.56 -24.15
CA GLN A 209 7.73 -11.30 -22.89
C GLN A 209 6.28 -11.63 -22.53
N VAL A 210 5.36 -10.66 -22.64
CA VAL A 210 3.93 -10.94 -22.40
C VAL A 210 3.41 -11.99 -23.38
N ALA A 211 3.79 -11.90 -24.66
CA ALA A 211 3.38 -12.88 -25.66
C ALA A 211 3.92 -14.30 -25.35
N ALA A 212 5.15 -14.41 -24.84
CA ALA A 212 5.76 -15.69 -24.46
C ALA A 212 5.20 -16.26 -23.15
N HIS A 213 4.92 -15.40 -22.16
CA HIS A 213 4.40 -15.79 -20.85
C HIS A 213 2.90 -16.16 -20.90
N GLY A 214 2.14 -15.43 -21.72
CA GLY A 214 0.69 -15.54 -21.83
C GLY A 214 -0.05 -14.79 -20.71
N LEU A 215 -1.21 -14.24 -21.04
CA LEU A 215 -2.03 -13.45 -20.10
C LEU A 215 -2.69 -14.30 -18.99
N ASN A 216 -2.68 -15.62 -19.14
CA ASN A 216 -3.14 -16.58 -18.12
C ASN A 216 -1.98 -17.23 -17.34
N GLY A 217 -0.75 -16.71 -17.49
CA GLY A 217 0.44 -17.23 -16.83
C GLY A 217 0.47 -16.95 -15.32
N SER A 218 1.46 -17.50 -14.63
CA SER A 218 1.66 -17.21 -13.21
C SER A 218 2.08 -15.76 -12.99
N LEU A 219 1.61 -15.13 -11.92
CA LEU A 219 2.07 -13.78 -11.56
C LEU A 219 3.47 -13.86 -10.96
N PRO A 220 4.50 -13.21 -11.51
CA PRO A 220 5.83 -13.18 -10.89
C PRO A 220 5.79 -12.40 -9.58
N GLY A 221 6.71 -12.68 -8.64
CA GLY A 221 6.76 -12.08 -7.30
C GLY A 221 7.88 -11.06 -7.06
N GLY A 222 8.85 -10.96 -7.98
CA GLY A 222 9.96 -10.01 -7.89
C GLY A 222 9.55 -8.55 -8.05
N TYR A 223 10.50 -7.66 -7.73
CA TYR A 223 10.42 -6.21 -7.95
C TYR A 223 11.38 -5.74 -9.05
N ASP A 224 11.84 -6.64 -9.92
CA ASP A 224 12.51 -6.21 -11.15
C ASP A 224 11.47 -5.72 -12.18
N SER A 225 11.94 -4.98 -13.18
CA SER A 225 11.07 -4.37 -14.19
C SER A 225 10.24 -5.39 -14.97
N ASN A 226 10.80 -6.54 -15.34
CA ASN A 226 10.05 -7.59 -16.05
C ASN A 226 8.94 -8.18 -15.18
N ALA A 227 9.23 -8.48 -13.90
CA ALA A 227 8.24 -8.99 -12.99
C ALA A 227 7.07 -8.01 -12.79
N ARG A 228 7.35 -6.72 -12.63
CA ARG A 228 6.31 -5.68 -12.53
C ARG A 228 5.51 -5.54 -13.83
N PHE A 229 6.18 -5.51 -14.98
CA PHE A 229 5.52 -5.39 -16.29
C PHE A 229 4.53 -6.53 -16.52
N LEU A 230 4.97 -7.77 -16.29
CA LEU A 230 4.12 -8.95 -16.42
C LEU A 230 2.97 -8.91 -15.41
N ARG A 231 3.24 -8.60 -14.14
CA ARG A 231 2.19 -8.53 -13.10
C ARG A 231 1.12 -7.51 -13.45
N LEU A 232 1.50 -6.29 -13.81
CA LEU A 232 0.56 -5.25 -14.24
C LEU A 232 -0.17 -5.63 -15.51
N SER A 233 0.52 -6.16 -16.53
CA SER A 233 -0.12 -6.56 -17.79
C SER A 233 -1.18 -7.65 -17.58
N LEU A 234 -0.89 -8.66 -16.77
CA LEU A 234 -1.81 -9.75 -16.46
C LEU A 234 -3.00 -9.26 -15.64
N LEU A 235 -2.76 -8.50 -14.56
CA LEU A 235 -3.85 -7.98 -13.71
C LEU A 235 -4.73 -6.97 -14.45
N ASN A 236 -4.12 -6.04 -15.20
CA ASN A 236 -4.84 -5.04 -15.97
C ASN A 236 -5.70 -5.67 -17.08
N HIS A 237 -5.26 -6.79 -17.67
CA HIS A 237 -6.08 -7.52 -18.63
C HIS A 237 -7.44 -7.93 -18.05
N PHE A 238 -7.48 -8.35 -16.78
CA PHE A 238 -8.70 -8.78 -16.09
C PHE A 238 -9.47 -7.66 -15.39
N ALA A 239 -8.98 -6.42 -15.41
CA ALA A 239 -9.60 -5.29 -14.71
C ALA A 239 -10.99 -4.88 -15.25
N THR A 240 -11.36 -5.36 -16.44
CA THR A 240 -12.67 -5.13 -17.05
C THR A 240 -13.78 -6.03 -16.49
N LEU A 241 -13.45 -7.06 -15.71
CA LEU A 241 -14.43 -8.00 -15.19
C LEU A 241 -15.17 -7.36 -14.00
N PRO A 242 -16.50 -7.19 -14.06
CA PRO A 242 -17.25 -6.61 -12.94
C PRO A 242 -17.07 -7.49 -11.71
N TYR A 243 -16.53 -6.91 -10.64
CA TYR A 243 -16.57 -7.54 -9.33
C TYR A 243 -18.02 -7.76 -8.90
N ILE A 244 -18.24 -8.86 -8.20
CA ILE A 244 -19.52 -9.56 -7.98
C ILE A 244 -20.68 -8.60 -7.76
N ALA A 245 -21.68 -8.67 -8.65
CA ALA A 245 -22.98 -8.06 -8.42
C ALA A 245 -23.53 -8.58 -7.08
N ASN A 246 -23.85 -7.66 -6.16
CA ASN A 246 -24.51 -7.86 -4.86
C ASN A 246 -23.59 -7.91 -3.62
N THR A 247 -22.54 -7.08 -3.61
CA THR A 247 -21.68 -6.82 -2.45
C THR A 247 -21.79 -5.33 -2.04
N SER A 248 -21.40 -4.93 -0.82
CA SER A 248 -21.31 -3.53 -0.35
C SER A 248 -20.42 -2.64 -1.24
N TYR A 249 -19.61 -3.28 -2.08
CA TYR A 249 -18.77 -2.74 -3.13
C TYR A 249 -19.60 -2.06 -4.22
N ASN A 250 -20.83 -2.55 -4.46
CA ASN A 250 -21.78 -1.98 -5.42
C ASN A 250 -22.30 -0.59 -5.04
N GLN A 251 -22.03 -0.09 -3.82
CA GLN A 251 -22.39 1.27 -3.43
C GLN A 251 -21.39 2.32 -3.92
N SER A 252 -20.23 1.90 -4.43
CA SER A 252 -19.19 2.81 -4.92
C SER A 252 -19.62 3.51 -6.20
N THR A 253 -19.24 4.77 -6.35
CA THR A 253 -19.35 5.43 -7.66
C THR A 253 -18.40 4.78 -8.67
N PRO A 254 -18.66 4.87 -9.98
CA PRO A 254 -17.72 4.40 -11.00
C PRO A 254 -16.31 5.00 -10.87
N GLU A 255 -16.23 6.26 -10.42
CA GLU A 255 -14.98 6.92 -10.08
C GLU A 255 -14.25 6.22 -8.95
N GLN A 256 -14.91 6.08 -7.80
CA GLN A 256 -14.34 5.44 -6.62
C GLN A 256 -13.85 4.01 -6.91
N ALA A 257 -14.64 3.23 -7.65
CA ALA A 257 -14.27 1.87 -8.05
C ALA A 257 -13.03 1.86 -8.95
N SER A 258 -12.94 2.77 -9.91
CA SER A 258 -11.82 2.82 -10.86
C SER A 258 -10.53 3.32 -10.21
N ILE A 259 -10.61 4.33 -9.32
CA ILE A 259 -9.46 4.81 -8.55
C ILE A 259 -8.99 3.72 -7.58
N SER A 260 -9.90 3.02 -6.90
CA SER A 260 -9.59 1.87 -6.05
C SER A 260 -8.87 0.77 -6.83
N ALA A 261 -9.39 0.36 -7.99
CA ALA A 261 -8.76 -0.67 -8.82
C ALA A 261 -7.36 -0.25 -9.29
N ALA A 262 -7.19 1.02 -9.68
CA ALA A 262 -5.90 1.56 -10.08
C ALA A 262 -4.88 1.52 -8.93
N LEU A 263 -5.31 1.90 -7.71
CA LEU A 263 -4.49 1.83 -6.50
C LEU A 263 -4.10 0.38 -6.17
N HIS A 264 -5.06 -0.54 -6.18
CA HIS A 264 -4.78 -1.96 -5.92
C HIS A 264 -3.75 -2.55 -6.87
N LEU A 265 -3.85 -2.23 -8.17
CA LEU A 265 -2.90 -2.72 -9.17
C LEU A 265 -1.52 -2.09 -8.99
N ILE A 266 -1.44 -0.77 -8.76
CA ILE A 266 -0.15 -0.09 -8.57
C ILE A 266 0.53 -0.50 -7.26
N ASP A 267 -0.25 -0.80 -6.22
CA ASP A 267 0.25 -1.26 -4.92
C ASP A 267 0.91 -2.64 -5.04
N THR A 268 0.42 -3.50 -5.95
CA THR A 268 1.08 -4.79 -6.20
C THR A 268 2.52 -4.66 -6.66
N VAL A 269 2.91 -3.51 -7.22
CA VAL A 269 4.26 -3.27 -7.74
C VAL A 269 5.05 -2.22 -6.96
N THR A 270 4.46 -1.70 -5.88
CA THR A 270 5.12 -0.78 -4.94
C THR A 270 6.26 -1.52 -4.22
N ILE A 271 7.44 -0.91 -4.21
CA ILE A 271 8.61 -1.47 -3.54
C ILE A 271 8.62 -1.01 -2.08
N PRO A 272 8.47 -1.93 -1.10
CA PRO A 272 8.59 -1.60 0.31
C PRO A 272 9.99 -1.11 0.64
N GLU A 273 10.12 -0.22 1.62
CA GLU A 273 11.43 0.25 2.11
C GLU A 273 12.34 -0.91 2.53
N ALA A 274 11.78 -1.99 3.08
CA ALA A 274 12.55 -3.20 3.41
C ALA A 274 13.29 -3.81 2.19
N ALA A 275 12.77 -3.64 0.97
CA ALA A 275 13.39 -4.16 -0.25
C ALA A 275 14.33 -3.15 -0.94
N GLN A 276 14.62 -1.99 -0.32
CA GLN A 276 15.33 -0.89 -0.96
C GLN A 276 16.76 -1.22 -1.42
N HIS A 277 17.46 -2.11 -0.72
CA HIS A 277 18.80 -2.60 -1.11
C HIS A 277 18.80 -3.26 -2.50
N ARG A 278 17.62 -3.56 -3.05
CA ARG A 278 17.43 -4.09 -4.41
C ARG A 278 17.33 -3.00 -5.49
N GLY A 279 17.70 -1.75 -5.22
CA GLY A 279 17.87 -0.71 -6.25
C GLY A 279 17.07 0.59 -6.05
N GLY A 280 16.21 0.64 -5.03
CA GLY A 280 15.37 1.79 -4.69
C GLY A 280 14.11 1.36 -3.95
N SER A 281 13.36 2.32 -3.42
CA SER A 281 12.02 2.11 -2.87
C SER A 281 11.05 3.07 -3.52
N THR A 282 9.77 2.72 -3.53
CA THR A 282 8.73 3.67 -3.94
C THR A 282 8.72 4.83 -2.95
N GLN A 283 8.62 6.06 -3.44
CA GLN A 283 8.47 7.29 -2.65
C GLN A 283 7.03 7.77 -2.63
N PHE A 284 6.35 7.64 -3.77
CA PHE A 284 4.94 7.96 -3.92
C PHE A 284 4.33 7.22 -5.09
N SER A 285 3.01 7.10 -5.03
CA SER A 285 2.17 6.64 -6.12
C SER A 285 1.19 7.75 -6.50
N VAL A 286 0.94 7.89 -7.80
CA VAL A 286 -0.01 8.84 -8.35
C VAL A 286 -1.06 8.11 -9.18
N VAL A 287 -2.30 8.57 -9.12
CA VAL A 287 -3.40 8.13 -9.99
C VAL A 287 -3.99 9.35 -10.68
N ARG A 288 -4.26 9.26 -11.97
CA ARG A 288 -4.72 10.37 -12.82
C ARG A 288 -6.05 9.95 -13.43
N ASP A 289 -7.13 10.62 -13.06
CA ASP A 289 -8.42 10.50 -13.73
C ASP A 289 -8.44 11.46 -14.92
N HIS A 290 -8.34 10.91 -16.12
CA HIS A 290 -8.24 11.71 -17.33
C HIS A 290 -9.57 12.34 -17.74
N GLY A 291 -10.70 11.67 -17.43
CA GLY A 291 -12.03 12.14 -17.79
C GLY A 291 -12.50 13.28 -16.88
N GLU A 292 -12.35 13.06 -15.57
CA GLU A 292 -12.77 14.03 -14.55
C GLU A 292 -11.70 15.10 -14.27
N ARG A 293 -10.47 14.92 -14.78
CA ARG A 293 -9.31 15.79 -14.57
C ARG A 293 -8.99 15.95 -13.08
N LYS A 294 -8.75 14.83 -12.41
CA LYS A 294 -8.34 14.77 -11.00
C LYS A 294 -7.04 14.00 -10.87
N LEU A 295 -6.14 14.51 -10.03
CA LEU A 295 -4.87 13.86 -9.72
C LEU A 295 -4.85 13.47 -8.25
N TYR A 296 -4.68 12.17 -8.00
CA TYR A 296 -4.59 11.58 -6.68
C TYR A 296 -3.14 11.20 -6.36
N VAL A 297 -2.67 11.46 -5.14
CA VAL A 297 -1.31 11.13 -4.71
C VAL A 297 -1.31 10.57 -3.29
N LYS A 298 -0.51 9.52 -3.07
CA LYS A 298 -0.10 9.04 -1.75
C LYS A 298 1.42 8.85 -1.73
N SER A 299 2.06 9.17 -0.62
CA SER A 299 3.51 8.97 -0.46
C SER A 299 3.77 7.87 0.55
N THR A 300 4.95 7.28 0.53
CA THR A 300 5.27 6.15 1.40
C THR A 300 4.99 6.41 2.87
N GLN A 301 5.45 7.54 3.41
CA GLN A 301 5.24 7.88 4.81
C GLN A 301 3.90 8.62 5.03
N ASN A 302 3.17 8.96 3.97
CA ASN A 302 1.85 9.59 4.06
C ASN A 302 0.89 8.87 3.09
N GLN A 303 0.35 7.76 3.60
CA GLN A 303 -0.58 6.87 2.92
C GLN A 303 -2.00 7.46 2.83
N LEU A 304 -2.20 8.73 3.22
CA LEU A 304 -3.46 9.43 3.01
C LEU A 304 -3.61 9.77 1.52
N LEU A 305 -4.65 9.22 0.89
CA LEU A 305 -5.00 9.49 -0.51
C LEU A 305 -5.51 10.93 -0.64
N ARG A 306 -4.70 11.78 -1.26
CA ARG A 306 -5.00 13.20 -1.47
C ARG A 306 -5.31 13.46 -2.93
N MET A 307 -6.26 14.35 -3.20
CA MET A 307 -6.77 14.65 -4.53
C MET A 307 -6.62 16.15 -4.83
N VAL A 308 -6.20 16.48 -6.05
CA VAL A 308 -6.29 17.83 -6.62
C VAL A 308 -7.22 17.80 -7.82
N ASP A 309 -8.25 18.64 -7.77
CA ASP A 309 -9.26 18.80 -8.81
C ASP A 309 -8.80 19.90 -9.77
N LEU A 310 -8.42 19.52 -10.99
CA LEU A 310 -7.95 20.48 -11.99
C LEU A 310 -9.10 21.34 -12.51
N ALA A 311 -10.35 20.85 -12.49
CA ALA A 311 -11.50 21.63 -12.93
C ALA A 311 -11.83 22.78 -11.96
N ALA A 312 -11.37 22.69 -10.70
CA ALA A 312 -11.52 23.74 -9.70
C ALA A 312 -10.41 24.81 -9.74
N ILE A 313 -9.41 24.67 -10.62
CA ILE A 313 -8.27 25.58 -10.73
C ILE A 313 -8.48 26.59 -11.87
N ASP A 314 -8.34 27.88 -11.57
CA ASP A 314 -8.20 28.91 -12.60
C ASP A 314 -6.77 28.91 -13.16
N PHE A 315 -6.56 28.25 -14.30
CA PHE A 315 -5.27 28.19 -14.97
C PHE A 315 -4.90 29.47 -15.74
N GLU A 316 -5.79 30.47 -15.86
CA GLU A 316 -5.44 31.77 -16.45
C GLU A 316 -4.73 32.68 -15.43
N SER A 317 -4.94 32.44 -14.13
CA SER A 317 -4.33 33.22 -13.07
C SER A 317 -2.88 32.78 -12.81
N PRO A 318 -1.86 33.62 -13.12
CA PRO A 318 -0.47 33.29 -12.81
C PRO A 318 -0.19 33.23 -11.30
N ARG A 319 -1.11 33.76 -10.46
CA ARG A 319 -1.01 33.68 -9.00
C ARG A 319 -1.23 32.26 -8.47
N ASN A 320 -1.88 31.41 -9.26
CA ASN A 320 -2.14 30.01 -8.90
C ASN A 320 -0.94 29.11 -9.13
N ARG A 321 0.22 29.66 -9.51
CA ARG A 321 1.46 28.91 -9.54
C ARG A 321 1.96 28.61 -8.13
N LYS A 322 1.58 27.44 -7.62
CA LYS A 322 1.75 27.01 -6.23
C LYS A 322 2.27 25.58 -6.16
N SER A 323 2.89 25.21 -5.06
CA SER A 323 3.25 23.82 -4.80
C SER A 323 3.16 23.43 -3.32
N ILE A 324 3.02 22.14 -3.06
CA ILE A 324 3.11 21.53 -1.74
C ILE A 324 3.98 20.26 -1.81
N PRO A 325 4.73 19.89 -0.75
CA PRO A 325 5.41 18.60 -0.71
C PRO A 325 4.43 17.44 -0.87
N VAL A 326 4.83 16.36 -1.56
CA VAL A 326 4.00 15.15 -1.66
C VAL A 326 3.74 14.48 -0.31
N THR A 327 4.47 14.86 0.74
CA THR A 327 4.30 14.39 2.12
C THR A 327 3.41 15.30 2.97
N PHE A 328 2.89 16.41 2.43
CA PHE A 328 2.13 17.44 3.15
C PHE A 328 0.88 16.92 3.87
N GLY A 329 0.57 17.56 5.00
CA GLY A 329 -0.69 17.40 5.72
C GLY A 329 -0.68 16.26 6.73
N ASN A 330 -1.87 15.92 7.20
CA ASN A 330 -2.06 14.75 8.05
C ASN A 330 -1.72 13.46 7.28
N TRP A 331 -1.30 12.41 7.99
CA TRP A 331 -0.93 11.12 7.39
C TRP A 331 -1.95 9.99 7.62
N PHE A 332 -3.00 10.28 8.38
CA PHE A 332 -4.19 9.43 8.57
C PHE A 332 -5.41 10.31 8.89
N LEU A 333 -6.62 9.74 8.79
CA LEU A 333 -7.86 10.31 9.33
C LEU A 333 -8.27 9.60 10.62
N ASN A 334 -8.44 10.35 11.71
CA ASN A 334 -8.94 9.78 12.96
C ASN A 334 -10.47 9.72 12.93
N VAL A 335 -11.03 8.51 12.92
CA VAL A 335 -12.47 8.26 12.85
C VAL A 335 -13.05 7.83 14.20
N THR A 336 -12.30 7.94 15.30
CA THR A 336 -12.75 7.48 16.63
C THR A 336 -14.02 8.22 17.06
N ALA A 337 -14.07 9.54 16.86
CA ALA A 337 -15.26 10.33 17.16
C ALA A 337 -16.46 9.93 16.29
N ASP A 338 -16.23 9.58 15.01
CA ASP A 338 -17.29 9.11 14.11
C ASP A 338 -17.85 7.77 14.59
N VAL A 339 -16.99 6.84 15.02
CA VAL A 339 -17.43 5.56 15.59
C VAL A 339 -18.27 5.80 16.84
N LEU A 340 -17.80 6.65 17.77
CA LEU A 340 -18.51 6.97 19.00
C LEU A 340 -19.85 7.70 18.76
N ALA A 341 -19.95 8.48 17.68
CA ALA A 341 -21.16 9.18 17.28
C ALA A 341 -22.16 8.30 16.51
N SER A 342 -21.72 7.14 16.01
CA SER A 342 -22.59 6.17 15.34
C SER A 342 -23.74 5.74 16.24
N THR A 343 -24.83 5.27 15.62
CA THR A 343 -25.93 4.57 16.31
C THR A 343 -25.89 3.06 16.06
N GLY A 344 -25.03 2.60 15.15
CA GLY A 344 -24.87 1.18 14.82
C GLY A 344 -24.11 0.43 15.91
N HIS A 345 -24.45 -0.84 16.10
CA HIS A 345 -23.67 -1.84 16.83
C HIS A 345 -24.07 -3.23 16.33
N SER A 346 -23.26 -4.24 16.62
CA SER A 346 -23.63 -5.61 16.26
C SER A 346 -24.86 -6.09 17.03
N ARG A 347 -25.62 -7.00 16.41
CA ARG A 347 -26.73 -7.69 17.08
C ARG A 347 -26.18 -8.67 18.11
N ASP A 348 -26.80 -8.68 19.28
CA ASP A 348 -26.48 -9.67 20.30
C ASP A 348 -26.98 -11.05 19.89
N MET A 349 -26.13 -12.04 20.09
CA MET A 349 -26.51 -13.43 19.87
C MET A 349 -27.52 -13.86 20.95
N PRO A 350 -28.65 -14.50 20.59
CA PRO A 350 -29.51 -15.16 21.56
C PRO A 350 -28.81 -16.41 22.15
N PRO A 351 -29.29 -16.92 23.30
CA PRO A 351 -28.87 -18.23 23.81
C PRO A 351 -29.00 -19.33 22.75
N ARG A 352 -28.07 -20.31 22.77
CA ARG A 352 -28.02 -21.42 21.81
C ARG A 352 -29.34 -22.16 21.72
N SER A 353 -29.97 -22.41 22.87
CA SER A 353 -31.27 -23.09 22.99
C SER A 353 -32.37 -22.39 22.19
N ILE A 354 -32.41 -21.05 22.22
CA ILE A 354 -33.37 -20.24 21.48
C ILE A 354 -33.09 -20.31 19.98
N VAL A 355 -31.83 -20.15 19.57
CA VAL A 355 -31.44 -20.22 18.16
C VAL A 355 -31.74 -21.60 17.57
N GLN A 356 -31.44 -22.68 18.30
CA GLN A 356 -31.73 -24.05 17.86
C GLN A 356 -33.24 -24.31 17.76
N ALA A 357 -34.04 -23.81 18.71
CA ALA A 357 -35.49 -23.91 18.63
C ALA A 357 -36.04 -23.20 17.39
N ALA A 358 -35.52 -22.00 17.07
CA ALA A 358 -35.90 -21.25 15.88
C ALA A 358 -35.55 -22.00 14.58
N LEU A 359 -34.34 -22.59 14.50
CA LEU A 359 -33.90 -23.36 13.33
C LEU A 359 -34.66 -24.67 13.12
N ARG A 360 -35.23 -25.27 14.18
CA ARG A 360 -36.05 -26.50 14.12
C ARG A 360 -37.53 -26.24 13.82
N SER A 361 -38.00 -24.99 13.89
CA SER A 361 -39.41 -24.65 13.62
C SER A 361 -39.73 -24.70 12.12
N PRO A 362 -40.77 -25.45 11.70
CA PRO A 362 -41.21 -25.49 10.29
C PRO A 362 -41.88 -24.20 9.82
N THR A 363 -42.11 -23.24 10.72
CA THR A 363 -42.61 -21.90 10.39
C THR A 363 -41.50 -20.88 10.70
N HIS A 364 -40.98 -20.21 9.67
CA HIS A 364 -39.94 -19.16 9.75
C HIS A 364 -40.33 -17.95 10.62
N THR A 365 -41.52 -17.96 11.24
CA THR A 365 -42.10 -16.90 12.06
C THR A 365 -41.35 -16.64 13.36
N ALA A 366 -40.52 -17.58 13.84
CA ALA A 366 -39.72 -17.39 15.07
C ALA A 366 -38.59 -16.36 14.92
N LEU A 367 -38.07 -16.15 13.70
CA LEU A 367 -37.03 -15.14 13.44
C LEU A 367 -37.54 -13.70 13.64
N HIS A 368 -38.84 -13.45 13.43
CA HIS A 368 -39.47 -12.15 13.73
C HIS A 368 -39.60 -11.84 15.23
N GLN A 369 -39.42 -12.83 16.11
CA GLN A 369 -39.46 -12.64 17.56
C GLN A 369 -38.07 -12.41 18.18
N LEU A 370 -37.00 -12.49 17.39
CA LEU A 370 -35.64 -12.13 17.85
C LEU A 370 -35.45 -10.61 17.98
N ASP A 371 -36.37 -9.81 17.45
CA ASP A 371 -36.51 -8.38 17.73
C ASP A 371 -37.49 -8.16 18.90
N ALA A 372 -37.03 -8.36 20.13
CA ALA A 372 -37.83 -7.98 21.30
C ALA A 372 -36.98 -7.57 22.50
N THR A 373 -36.17 -6.53 22.33
CA THR A 373 -36.17 -5.45 23.33
C THR A 373 -36.32 -4.10 22.60
N SER A 374 -37.43 -3.44 22.90
CA SER A 374 -37.96 -2.15 22.44
C SER A 374 -37.00 -1.13 21.80
N THR A 375 -37.07 -0.88 20.49
CA THR A 375 -37.74 0.25 19.79
C THR A 375 -37.46 0.16 18.28
N GLU A 376 -38.43 0.61 17.45
CA GLU A 376 -38.36 0.75 15.97
C GLU A 376 -38.83 -0.44 15.12
N ALA A 377 -40.14 -0.70 15.20
CA ALA A 377 -40.89 -1.52 14.26
C ALA A 377 -41.16 -0.75 12.94
N SER A 378 -40.24 -0.76 11.98
CA SER A 378 -40.58 -0.34 10.61
C SER A 378 -39.72 -0.90 9.46
N HIS A 379 -39.09 -2.08 9.52
CA HIS A 379 -38.39 -2.65 8.35
C HIS A 379 -38.73 -4.11 8.00
N GLY A 380 -39.68 -4.74 8.68
CA GLY A 380 -40.01 -6.17 8.49
C GLY A 380 -40.71 -6.53 7.17
N VAL A 381 -41.36 -5.57 6.49
CA VAL A 381 -42.23 -5.87 5.32
C VAL A 381 -41.47 -5.88 3.99
N THR A 382 -40.37 -5.11 3.88
CA THR A 382 -39.52 -5.10 2.67
C THR A 382 -38.59 -6.33 2.59
N PHE A 383 -38.29 -6.93 3.75
CA PHE A 383 -37.40 -8.09 3.91
C PHE A 383 -37.96 -9.39 3.31
N ALA A 384 -39.26 -9.66 3.44
CA ALA A 384 -39.87 -10.93 3.05
C ALA A 384 -40.15 -11.07 1.53
N LEU A 385 -40.29 -9.95 0.80
CA LEU A 385 -40.56 -9.98 -0.64
C LEU A 385 -39.27 -10.09 -1.49
N GLY A 386 -38.15 -9.54 -1.00
CA GLY A 386 -36.85 -9.63 -1.69
C GLY A 386 -36.24 -11.03 -1.67
N THR A 387 -36.43 -11.78 -0.57
CA THR A 387 -35.88 -13.14 -0.40
C THR A 387 -36.55 -14.15 -1.34
N ILE A 388 -37.85 -14.02 -1.62
CA ILE A 388 -38.61 -14.97 -2.46
C ILE A 388 -38.18 -14.88 -3.93
N VAL A 389 -37.87 -13.68 -4.43
CA VAL A 389 -37.43 -13.48 -5.83
C VAL A 389 -35.96 -13.87 -6.02
N GLY A 390 -35.11 -13.64 -5.02
CA GLY A 390 -33.69 -14.02 -5.07
C GLY A 390 -33.44 -15.54 -5.01
N MET A 391 -34.25 -16.27 -4.24
CA MET A 391 -34.11 -17.72 -4.09
C MET A 391 -34.41 -18.52 -5.36
N ALA A 392 -35.27 -18.01 -6.26
CA ALA A 392 -35.61 -18.70 -7.51
C ALA A 392 -34.55 -18.54 -8.61
N MET A 393 -33.76 -17.46 -8.59
CA MET A 393 -32.78 -17.15 -9.64
C MET A 393 -31.39 -17.77 -9.42
N MET A 394 -31.04 -18.13 -8.17
CA MET A 394 -29.68 -18.58 -7.82
C MET A 394 -29.45 -20.10 -7.79
N ALA A 395 -30.51 -20.90 -7.84
CA ALA A 395 -30.41 -22.36 -7.79
C ALA A 395 -29.75 -22.99 -9.04
N ILE A 396 -29.46 -22.20 -10.08
CA ILE A 396 -28.89 -22.68 -11.35
C ILE A 396 -27.36 -22.46 -11.44
N ALA A 397 -26.72 -21.71 -10.53
CA ALA A 397 -25.31 -21.31 -10.69
C ALA A 397 -24.26 -22.15 -9.91
N ASN A 398 -24.62 -22.91 -8.88
CA ASN A 398 -23.66 -23.40 -7.88
C ASN A 398 -23.26 -24.89 -8.00
N VAL A 399 -22.56 -25.27 -9.08
CA VAL A 399 -21.83 -26.57 -9.13
C VAL A 399 -20.36 -26.43 -9.58
N ALA A 400 -19.84 -25.23 -9.80
CA ALA A 400 -18.41 -25.03 -10.05
C ALA A 400 -17.91 -23.83 -9.25
N ILE A 401 -16.68 -23.92 -8.72
CA ILE A 401 -15.97 -22.91 -7.90
C ILE A 401 -16.20 -23.07 -6.38
N ALA A 402 -15.69 -24.17 -5.84
CA ALA A 402 -15.16 -24.17 -4.47
C ALA A 402 -13.70 -24.57 -4.61
N ASN A 403 -12.78 -23.65 -4.33
CA ASN A 403 -11.41 -23.89 -3.81
C ASN A 403 -10.63 -22.58 -3.83
N TYR A 404 -9.85 -22.34 -2.77
CA TYR A 404 -8.90 -21.24 -2.52
C TYR A 404 -9.45 -20.04 -1.76
N ARG A 405 -9.48 -20.19 -0.43
CA ARG A 405 -9.51 -19.05 0.50
C ARG A 405 -8.15 -18.52 0.86
N ARG A 406 -8.05 -17.20 1.05
CA ARG A 406 -6.78 -16.50 1.14
C ARG A 406 -6.85 -15.46 2.27
N TYR A 407 -5.91 -15.50 3.21
CA TYR A 407 -5.77 -14.55 4.33
C TYR A 407 -4.29 -14.47 4.72
N ASN A 408 -3.88 -13.36 5.32
CA ASN A 408 -2.52 -13.17 5.85
C ASN A 408 -2.55 -12.39 7.15
N GLU A 409 -1.69 -12.75 8.10
CA GLU A 409 -1.40 -12.00 9.33
C GLU A 409 0.12 -11.97 9.50
N PHE A 410 0.68 -10.87 9.99
CA PHE A 410 2.08 -10.79 10.38
C PHE A 410 2.32 -9.83 11.55
N LEU A 411 3.37 -10.10 12.33
CA LEU A 411 4.00 -9.16 13.24
C LEU A 411 5.25 -8.58 12.57
N LEU A 412 5.32 -7.26 12.48
CA LEU A 412 6.43 -6.53 11.90
C LEU A 412 7.65 -6.58 12.83
N HIS A 413 8.78 -7.02 12.28
CA HIS A 413 10.09 -7.02 12.92
C HIS A 413 10.96 -5.92 12.31
N GLY A 414 10.58 -4.66 12.53
CA GLY A 414 11.34 -3.48 12.15
C GLY A 414 12.51 -3.16 13.10
N PRO A 415 13.32 -2.13 12.80
CA PRO A 415 14.46 -1.73 13.64
C PRO A 415 14.01 -0.95 14.90
N THR A 416 12.73 -0.58 14.97
CA THR A 416 12.11 0.16 16.06
C THR A 416 11.67 -0.75 17.19
N ALA A 417 11.54 -0.22 18.41
CA ALA A 417 10.93 -0.93 19.54
C ALA A 417 9.39 -1.04 19.45
N ASP A 418 8.79 -0.55 18.37
CA ASP A 418 7.35 -0.65 18.10
C ASP A 418 6.93 -2.11 17.93
N VAL A 419 5.69 -2.44 18.30
CA VAL A 419 5.09 -3.76 18.12
C VAL A 419 3.84 -3.56 17.29
N VAL A 420 3.95 -3.88 16.01
CA VAL A 420 2.94 -3.62 14.99
C VAL A 420 2.60 -4.91 14.28
N SER A 421 1.33 -5.27 14.19
CA SER A 421 0.87 -6.40 13.37
C SER A 421 -0.04 -5.92 12.24
N GLY A 422 -0.13 -6.69 11.16
CA GLY A 422 -0.93 -6.36 9.98
C GLY A 422 -1.66 -7.57 9.43
N ARG A 423 -2.84 -7.35 8.83
CA ARG A 423 -3.68 -8.40 8.25
C ARG A 423 -4.38 -7.98 6.97
N THR A 424 -4.56 -8.92 6.04
CA THR A 424 -5.56 -8.83 4.96
C THR A 424 -6.76 -9.74 5.24
N MET A 425 -7.97 -9.24 4.98
CA MET A 425 -9.20 -10.02 4.97
C MET A 425 -9.58 -10.34 3.52
N ASP A 426 -9.29 -11.56 3.02
CA ASP A 426 -9.64 -11.94 1.65
C ASP A 426 -10.81 -12.92 1.67
N PHE A 427 -11.87 -12.58 0.95
CA PHE A 427 -13.07 -13.42 0.89
C PHE A 427 -13.87 -13.18 -0.38
N GLN A 428 -14.41 -14.26 -0.94
CA GLN A 428 -15.21 -14.20 -2.16
C GLN A 428 -16.53 -13.44 -1.98
N ILE A 429 -17.19 -13.58 -0.83
CA ILE A 429 -18.46 -12.89 -0.55
C ILE A 429 -18.24 -11.69 0.34
N ASP A 430 -19.06 -10.66 0.18
CA ASP A 430 -19.06 -9.55 1.12
C ASP A 430 -19.40 -10.01 2.54
N LEU A 431 -18.52 -9.67 3.47
CA LEU A 431 -18.68 -9.99 4.88
C LEU A 431 -19.55 -8.96 5.61
N ASP A 432 -19.88 -7.82 4.99
CA ASP A 432 -20.57 -6.69 5.64
C ASP A 432 -19.89 -6.32 6.97
N SER A 433 -18.55 -6.29 6.94
CA SER A 433 -17.75 -6.07 8.13
C SER A 433 -17.90 -4.65 8.65
N THR A 434 -18.05 -4.53 9.97
CA THR A 434 -17.98 -3.26 10.68
C THR A 434 -16.81 -3.28 11.66
N ILE A 435 -16.18 -2.12 11.86
CA ILE A 435 -15.31 -1.88 13.01
C ILE A 435 -16.20 -1.53 14.21
N GLU A 436 -16.03 -2.21 15.32
CA GLU A 436 -16.89 -2.08 16.50
C GLU A 436 -16.07 -1.90 17.78
N ILE A 437 -16.46 -0.92 18.59
CA ILE A 437 -16.01 -0.76 19.97
C ILE A 437 -16.86 -1.66 20.85
N VAL A 438 -16.22 -2.53 21.64
CA VAL A 438 -16.87 -3.40 22.63
C VAL A 438 -16.34 -3.05 24.03
N PRO A 439 -17.17 -2.41 24.88
CA PRO A 439 -16.81 -2.07 26.26
C PRO A 439 -16.56 -3.31 27.14
N ARG A 440 -15.93 -3.08 28.29
CA ARG A 440 -15.89 -4.03 29.42
C ARG A 440 -17.30 -4.35 29.90
N ALA A 441 -17.44 -5.48 30.60
CA ALA A 441 -18.69 -5.99 31.12
C ALA A 441 -19.80 -6.16 30.06
N THR A 442 -19.43 -6.23 28.77
CA THR A 442 -20.35 -6.57 27.70
C THR A 442 -20.68 -8.04 27.80
N LEU A 443 -21.97 -8.38 27.92
CA LEU A 443 -22.43 -9.76 27.92
C LEU A 443 -22.31 -10.34 26.50
N VAL A 444 -21.57 -11.44 26.37
CA VAL A 444 -21.42 -12.21 25.14
C VAL A 444 -22.10 -13.55 25.32
N GLN A 445 -23.02 -13.88 24.42
CA GLN A 445 -23.65 -15.19 24.32
C GLN A 445 -22.91 -16.00 23.26
N GLU A 446 -22.49 -17.22 23.60
CA GLU A 446 -21.77 -18.05 22.64
C GLU A 446 -22.69 -18.57 21.53
N PRO A 447 -22.22 -18.60 20.27
CA PRO A 447 -23.01 -19.09 19.15
C PRO A 447 -23.26 -20.60 19.24
N ILE A 448 -24.24 -21.06 18.45
CA ILE A 448 -24.52 -22.49 18.30
C ILE A 448 -23.32 -23.23 17.74
N VAL A 449 -23.13 -24.46 18.24
CA VAL A 449 -21.98 -25.31 17.92
C VAL A 449 -22.39 -26.37 16.92
N LYS A 450 -21.57 -26.52 15.88
CA LYS A 450 -21.80 -27.51 14.83
C LYS A 450 -21.80 -28.93 15.41
N ASN A 451 -22.76 -29.74 14.99
CA ASN A 451 -22.94 -31.12 15.45
C ASN A 451 -23.13 -31.27 16.98
N CYS A 452 -23.49 -30.19 17.69
CA CYS A 452 -23.77 -30.23 19.12
C CYS A 452 -25.16 -29.62 19.42
N PRO A 453 -26.24 -30.33 19.05
CA PRO A 453 -27.62 -29.86 19.26
C PRO A 453 -28.02 -29.70 20.73
N ASP A 454 -27.26 -30.27 21.66
CA ASP A 454 -27.55 -30.28 23.10
C ASP A 454 -26.46 -29.55 23.92
N CYS A 455 -25.57 -28.79 23.26
CA CYS A 455 -24.57 -27.97 23.95
C CYS A 455 -25.26 -26.97 24.88
N PRO A 456 -24.84 -26.86 26.16
CA PRO A 456 -25.47 -25.96 27.11
C PRO A 456 -25.31 -24.50 26.68
N ASP A 457 -26.28 -23.66 27.04
CA ASP A 457 -26.14 -22.21 26.92
C ASP A 457 -24.95 -21.74 27.75
N TYR A 458 -24.13 -20.87 27.17
CA TYR A 458 -23.01 -20.25 27.87
C TYR A 458 -22.93 -18.78 27.49
N ALA A 459 -22.85 -17.95 28.53
CA ALA A 459 -22.67 -16.51 28.42
C ALA A 459 -21.57 -16.07 29.37
N TRP A 460 -20.81 -15.07 28.97
CA TRP A 460 -19.72 -14.51 29.74
C TRP A 460 -19.68 -13.00 29.55
N SER A 461 -18.98 -12.28 30.42
CA SER A 461 -18.84 -10.82 30.32
C SER A 461 -17.39 -10.45 30.04
N THR A 462 -17.17 -9.50 29.14
CA THR A 462 -15.83 -9.03 28.80
C THR A 462 -15.12 -8.45 30.03
N THR A 463 -13.90 -8.93 30.28
CA THR A 463 -12.99 -8.35 31.28
C THR A 463 -12.23 -7.16 30.70
N TYR A 464 -11.81 -7.29 29.45
CA TYR A 464 -11.13 -6.25 28.67
C TYR A 464 -12.07 -5.69 27.60
N GLY A 465 -12.04 -4.36 27.44
CA GLY A 465 -12.63 -3.71 26.28
C GLY A 465 -11.75 -3.89 25.04
N PHE A 466 -12.36 -3.97 23.86
CA PHE A 466 -11.63 -4.13 22.60
C PHE A 466 -12.29 -3.40 21.44
N VAL A 467 -11.52 -3.17 20.39
CA VAL A 467 -12.04 -2.77 19.08
C VAL A 467 -11.80 -3.92 18.12
N GLY A 468 -12.86 -4.41 17.49
CA GLY A 468 -12.81 -5.58 16.62
C GLY A 468 -13.57 -5.41 15.32
N PHE A 469 -13.41 -6.37 14.42
CA PHE A 469 -14.14 -6.45 13.16
C PHE A 469 -15.09 -7.64 13.20
N ASN A 470 -16.38 -7.39 13.02
CA ASN A 470 -17.36 -8.47 12.93
C ASN A 470 -17.55 -8.94 11.47
N MET A 471 -18.31 -10.02 11.31
CA MET A 471 -18.92 -10.38 10.02
C MET A 471 -20.43 -10.43 10.17
N PHE A 472 -21.15 -10.06 9.12
CA PHE A 472 -22.60 -10.13 9.00
C PHE A 472 -23.36 -9.43 10.14
N GLY A 473 -22.76 -8.40 10.76
CA GLY A 473 -23.37 -7.60 11.81
C GLY A 473 -23.68 -8.32 13.13
N ILE A 474 -23.14 -9.51 13.38
CA ILE A 474 -23.29 -10.24 14.66
C ILE A 474 -22.13 -9.94 15.61
N ASN A 475 -22.36 -10.04 16.93
CA ASN A 475 -21.37 -9.76 17.97
C ASN A 475 -20.32 -10.89 18.09
N VAL A 476 -19.64 -11.20 16.99
CA VAL A 476 -18.54 -12.16 16.90
C VAL A 476 -17.39 -11.50 16.14
N ALA A 477 -16.29 -11.27 16.85
CA ALA A 477 -15.08 -10.71 16.26
C ALA A 477 -14.37 -11.76 15.40
N THR A 478 -14.03 -11.36 14.18
CA THR A 478 -13.11 -12.08 13.28
C THR A 478 -11.66 -11.63 13.47
N ASP A 479 -11.50 -10.47 14.09
CA ASP A 479 -10.28 -9.72 14.24
C ASP A 479 -10.42 -8.67 15.34
N GLY A 480 -9.33 -8.25 16.00
CA GLY A 480 -9.33 -7.03 16.78
C GLY A 480 -8.05 -6.80 17.58
N LEU A 481 -8.08 -5.72 18.37
CA LEU A 481 -7.07 -5.36 19.37
C LEU A 481 -7.81 -4.98 20.66
N ASN A 482 -7.33 -5.43 21.82
CA ASN A 482 -7.90 -5.04 23.10
C ASN A 482 -7.10 -3.93 23.80
N GLU A 483 -7.67 -3.36 24.85
CA GLU A 483 -7.07 -2.25 25.62
C GLU A 483 -5.77 -2.62 26.37
N ALA A 484 -5.43 -3.91 26.46
CA ALA A 484 -4.16 -4.40 26.98
C ALA A 484 -3.07 -4.53 25.89
N GLY A 485 -3.44 -4.36 24.62
CA GLY A 485 -2.54 -4.52 23.48
C GLY A 485 -2.42 -5.96 22.97
N LEU A 486 -3.39 -6.84 23.27
CA LEU A 486 -3.51 -8.18 22.69
C LEU A 486 -4.37 -8.13 21.42
N SER A 487 -3.88 -8.67 20.31
CA SER A 487 -4.68 -8.93 19.11
C SER A 487 -4.96 -10.42 18.93
N ALA A 488 -6.07 -10.71 18.26
CA ALA A 488 -6.40 -12.06 17.81
C ALA A 488 -7.15 -11.98 16.47
N ALA A 489 -6.84 -12.91 15.57
CA ALA A 489 -7.35 -12.90 14.19
C ALA A 489 -7.61 -14.32 13.70
N TRP A 490 -8.83 -14.56 13.18
CA TRP A 490 -9.20 -15.82 12.52
C TRP A 490 -8.71 -15.86 11.08
N LEU A 491 -8.01 -16.92 10.67
CA LEU A 491 -7.66 -17.19 9.27
C LEU A 491 -8.10 -18.60 8.86
N TYR A 492 -8.28 -18.84 7.57
CA TYR A 492 -8.65 -20.16 7.05
C TYR A 492 -7.47 -21.14 7.10
N LEU A 493 -7.70 -22.40 7.47
CA LEU A 493 -6.72 -23.51 7.37
C LEU A 493 -7.48 -24.79 7.02
N TYR A 494 -7.32 -25.35 5.82
CA TYR A 494 -8.10 -26.51 5.38
C TYR A 494 -7.88 -27.76 6.24
N ALA A 495 -6.68 -27.91 6.81
CA ALA A 495 -6.33 -29.01 7.71
C ALA A 495 -7.05 -28.97 9.08
N THR A 496 -7.87 -27.94 9.34
CA THR A 496 -8.55 -27.78 10.62
C THR A 496 -9.56 -28.90 10.87
N GLU A 497 -9.41 -29.54 12.03
CA GLU A 497 -10.35 -30.49 12.63
C GLU A 497 -10.52 -30.12 14.11
N TYR A 498 -11.64 -29.49 14.45
CA TYR A 498 -11.94 -29.05 15.81
C TYR A 498 -12.11 -30.24 16.77
N PRO A 499 -11.80 -30.05 18.07
CA PRO A 499 -12.13 -31.02 19.10
C PRO A 499 -13.62 -31.33 19.15
N ILE A 500 -13.95 -32.58 19.47
CA ILE A 500 -15.33 -32.99 19.77
C ILE A 500 -15.64 -32.51 21.19
N VAL A 501 -16.73 -31.74 21.33
CA VAL A 501 -17.22 -31.28 22.62
C VAL A 501 -17.72 -32.47 23.44
N ASP A 502 -17.30 -32.55 24.70
CA ASP A 502 -17.88 -33.46 25.69
C ASP A 502 -18.91 -32.70 26.52
N ALA A 503 -20.18 -33.04 26.34
CA ALA A 503 -21.27 -32.43 27.09
C ALA A 503 -21.25 -32.76 28.60
N ASN A 504 -20.47 -33.77 29.02
CA ASN A 504 -20.30 -34.10 30.44
C ASN A 504 -19.13 -33.35 31.09
N ASP A 505 -18.27 -32.72 30.30
CA ASP A 505 -17.17 -31.91 30.82
C ASP A 505 -17.75 -30.57 31.32
N PRO A 506 -17.50 -30.19 32.59
CA PRO A 506 -18.06 -28.97 33.18
C PRO A 506 -17.46 -27.69 32.60
N ARG A 507 -16.36 -27.77 31.83
CA ARG A 507 -15.74 -26.61 31.21
C ARG A 507 -16.67 -25.98 30.17
N PRO A 508 -16.79 -24.64 30.14
CA PRO A 508 -17.62 -23.95 29.16
C PRO A 508 -17.21 -24.22 27.72
N VAL A 509 -18.18 -24.23 26.81
CA VAL A 509 -17.95 -24.41 25.38
C VAL A 509 -17.88 -23.05 24.69
N VAL A 510 -16.74 -22.72 24.08
CA VAL A 510 -16.47 -21.47 23.37
C VAL A 510 -16.33 -21.74 21.87
N ALA A 511 -17.13 -21.03 21.07
CA ALA A 511 -17.10 -21.07 19.60
C ALA A 511 -16.76 -19.69 18.99
N SER A 512 -16.85 -18.61 19.78
CA SER A 512 -16.42 -17.26 19.42
C SER A 512 -14.96 -16.95 19.83
N LEU A 513 -14.03 -17.86 19.54
CA LEU A 513 -12.67 -17.85 20.16
C LEU A 513 -11.93 -16.50 20.09
N VAL A 514 -11.97 -15.78 18.96
CA VAL A 514 -11.32 -14.46 18.86
C VAL A 514 -11.98 -13.43 19.79
N THR A 515 -13.32 -13.37 19.83
CA THR A 515 -14.05 -12.55 20.81
C THR A 515 -13.65 -12.92 22.24
N TYR A 516 -13.61 -14.22 22.54
CA TYR A 516 -13.25 -14.73 23.86
C TYR A 516 -11.82 -14.34 24.26
N ILE A 517 -10.86 -14.44 23.33
CA ILE A 517 -9.47 -14.05 23.58
C ILE A 517 -9.37 -12.55 23.87
N LEU A 518 -9.92 -11.71 22.98
CA LEU A 518 -9.87 -10.25 23.11
C LEU A 518 -10.55 -9.76 24.39
N GLY A 519 -11.65 -10.41 24.78
CA GLY A 519 -12.46 -10.04 25.95
C GLY A 519 -11.89 -10.52 27.29
N ASN A 520 -11.03 -11.54 27.34
CA ASN A 520 -10.63 -12.18 28.61
C ASN A 520 -9.12 -12.15 28.92
N PHE A 521 -8.25 -11.94 27.95
CA PHE A 521 -6.80 -12.08 28.15
C PHE A 521 -6.03 -10.80 27.83
N ALA A 522 -4.90 -10.57 28.51
CA ALA A 522 -4.02 -9.42 28.25
C ALA A 522 -2.74 -9.80 27.50
N THR A 523 -2.27 -11.03 27.64
CA THR A 523 -0.99 -11.49 27.09
C THR A 523 -1.11 -12.85 26.41
N THR A 524 -0.12 -13.22 25.58
CA THR A 524 -0.09 -14.58 25.01
C THR A 524 0.01 -15.67 26.08
N ASP A 525 0.66 -15.37 27.21
CA ASP A 525 0.80 -16.31 28.31
C ASP A 525 -0.56 -16.56 29.00
N ASP A 526 -1.37 -15.51 29.15
CA ASP A 526 -2.76 -15.63 29.66
C ASP A 526 -3.62 -16.47 28.72
N VAL A 527 -3.48 -16.28 27.40
CA VAL A 527 -4.20 -17.08 26.40
C VAL A 527 -3.85 -18.57 26.56
N ARG A 528 -2.55 -18.89 26.67
CA ARG A 528 -2.09 -20.27 26.81
C ARG A 528 -2.63 -20.94 28.08
N ALA A 529 -2.68 -20.21 29.19
CA ALA A 529 -3.21 -20.71 30.45
C ALA A 529 -4.75 -20.82 30.42
N GLY A 530 -5.44 -19.76 29.98
CA GLY A 530 -6.89 -19.65 30.06
C GLY A 530 -7.65 -20.55 29.08
N LEU A 531 -7.08 -20.86 27.90
CA LEU A 531 -7.73 -21.76 26.95
C LEU A 531 -7.74 -23.23 27.41
N ALA A 532 -6.96 -23.60 28.44
CA ALA A 532 -7.05 -24.93 29.05
C ALA A 532 -8.35 -25.14 29.85
N GLU A 533 -8.98 -24.05 30.29
CA GLU A 533 -10.16 -24.04 31.17
C GLU A 533 -11.50 -24.07 30.39
N VAL A 534 -11.45 -24.12 29.06
CA VAL A 534 -12.63 -24.15 28.18
C VAL A 534 -12.54 -25.26 27.14
N GLN A 535 -13.68 -25.64 26.59
CA GLN A 535 -13.78 -26.49 25.40
C GLN A 535 -13.94 -25.61 24.17
N ILE A 536 -13.09 -25.78 23.16
CA ILE A 536 -13.19 -25.01 21.91
C ILE A 536 -13.94 -25.82 20.86
N ALA A 537 -14.86 -25.17 20.15
CA ALA A 537 -15.71 -25.81 19.15
C ALA A 537 -15.91 -24.97 17.89
N GLU A 538 -16.26 -25.65 16.79
CA GLU A 538 -16.67 -24.99 15.53
C GLU A 538 -18.06 -24.35 15.70
N PHE A 539 -18.20 -23.06 15.39
CA PHE A 539 -19.52 -22.44 15.29
C PHE A 539 -20.28 -22.98 14.07
N ASP A 540 -21.60 -23.16 14.18
CA ASP A 540 -22.39 -23.78 13.12
C ASP A 540 -22.58 -22.83 11.91
N PRO A 541 -22.17 -23.24 10.68
CA PRO A 541 -22.39 -22.47 9.46
C PRO A 541 -23.83 -22.17 9.09
N VAL A 542 -24.80 -22.87 9.69
CA VAL A 542 -26.21 -22.51 9.57
C VAL A 542 -26.49 -21.08 10.05
N LEU A 543 -25.70 -20.53 10.98
CA LEU A 543 -25.80 -19.12 11.35
C LEU A 543 -25.52 -18.19 10.17
N GLY A 544 -24.53 -18.51 9.34
CA GLY A 544 -24.23 -17.75 8.12
C GLY A 544 -25.44 -17.67 7.19
N ASN A 545 -26.24 -18.73 7.09
CA ASN A 545 -27.46 -18.73 6.27
C ASN A 545 -28.54 -17.74 6.74
N LEU A 546 -28.48 -17.28 8.00
CA LEU A 546 -29.41 -16.29 8.54
C LEU A 546 -29.02 -14.86 8.18
N PHE A 547 -27.73 -14.62 7.89
CA PHE A 547 -27.17 -13.27 7.76
C PHE A 547 -26.42 -13.02 6.44
N SER A 548 -26.09 -14.06 5.66
CA SER A 548 -25.36 -13.93 4.41
C SER A 548 -26.27 -13.62 3.21
N HIS A 549 -25.77 -12.82 2.27
CA HIS A 549 -26.47 -12.43 1.04
C HIS A 549 -26.24 -13.41 -0.12
N GLY A 550 -26.27 -14.73 0.14
CA GLY A 550 -26.36 -15.75 -0.91
C GLY A 550 -25.30 -16.84 -0.93
N ALA A 551 -24.19 -16.70 -0.21
CA ALA A 551 -23.21 -17.80 -0.08
C ALA A 551 -23.44 -18.64 1.17
N ARG A 552 -23.32 -19.96 0.99
CA ARG A 552 -23.54 -20.96 2.02
C ARG A 552 -22.26 -21.72 2.28
N GLU A 553 -21.77 -21.62 3.50
CA GLU A 553 -20.63 -22.39 3.97
C GLU A 553 -21.09 -23.69 4.63
N SER A 554 -20.35 -24.77 4.45
CA SER A 554 -20.61 -26.06 5.11
C SER A 554 -19.70 -26.29 6.33
N ARG A 555 -18.63 -25.51 6.45
CA ARG A 555 -17.67 -25.50 7.57
C ARG A 555 -16.85 -24.21 7.60
N TYR A 556 -16.32 -23.88 8.77
CA TYR A 556 -15.32 -22.83 8.98
C TYR A 556 -14.02 -23.41 9.56
N PRO A 557 -13.18 -24.02 8.71
CA PRO A 557 -11.89 -24.57 9.12
C PRO A 557 -10.91 -23.41 9.32
N LEU A 558 -10.81 -22.92 10.56
CA LEU A 558 -10.07 -21.72 10.91
C LEU A 558 -8.98 -22.01 11.96
N HIS A 559 -7.94 -21.20 11.95
CA HIS A 559 -6.91 -21.12 13.00
C HIS A 559 -6.72 -19.66 13.44
N VAL A 560 -6.10 -19.44 14.61
CA VAL A 560 -5.98 -18.09 15.20
C VAL A 560 -4.52 -17.68 15.30
N ALA A 561 -4.21 -16.47 14.84
CA ALA A 561 -2.98 -15.77 15.20
C ALA A 561 -3.26 -14.82 16.37
N VAL A 562 -2.31 -14.77 17.32
CA VAL A 562 -2.39 -13.92 18.50
C VAL A 562 -1.06 -13.19 18.67
N HIS A 563 -1.10 -11.88 18.91
CA HIS A 563 0.08 -11.06 19.16
C HIS A 563 -0.15 -10.18 20.40
N ASP A 564 0.85 -10.02 21.27
CA ASP A 564 0.77 -9.13 22.44
C ASP A 564 1.70 -7.92 22.37
N ALA A 565 1.51 -6.96 23.27
CA ALA A 565 2.31 -5.73 23.36
C ALA A 565 3.78 -5.96 23.75
N ALA A 566 4.14 -7.16 24.23
CA ALA A 566 5.52 -7.57 24.47
C ALA A 566 6.21 -8.09 23.20
N GLY A 567 5.46 -8.26 22.10
CA GLY A 567 5.94 -8.80 20.83
C GLY A 567 5.97 -10.32 20.78
N LYS A 568 5.31 -11.01 21.74
CA LYS A 568 5.13 -12.46 21.65
C LYS A 568 4.01 -12.78 20.67
N SER A 569 4.15 -13.90 19.97
CA SER A 569 3.17 -14.35 18.98
C SER A 569 2.87 -15.83 19.16
N LEU A 570 1.59 -16.18 19.08
CA LEU A 570 1.09 -17.56 19.10
C LEU A 570 0.27 -17.86 17.85
N VAL A 571 0.22 -19.14 17.52
CA VAL A 571 -0.74 -19.69 16.57
C VAL A 571 -1.50 -20.83 17.24
N ILE A 572 -2.82 -20.81 17.11
CA ILE A 572 -3.75 -21.81 17.65
C ILE A 572 -4.39 -22.54 16.47
N GLU A 573 -4.04 -23.82 16.31
CA GLU A 573 -4.53 -24.69 15.24
C GLU A 573 -5.34 -25.85 15.84
N PHE A 574 -6.33 -26.35 15.11
CA PHE A 574 -7.05 -27.56 15.51
C PHE A 574 -6.71 -28.68 14.55
N LEU A 575 -5.83 -29.59 14.96
CA LEU A 575 -5.26 -30.62 14.10
C LEU A 575 -5.61 -31.98 14.66
N ASN A 576 -6.16 -32.87 13.84
CA ASN A 576 -6.60 -34.22 14.23
C ASN A 576 -7.51 -34.20 15.48
N GLY A 577 -8.46 -33.25 15.53
CA GLY A 577 -9.40 -33.11 16.65
C GLY A 577 -8.79 -32.57 17.95
N THR A 578 -7.57 -32.00 17.92
CA THR A 578 -6.89 -31.47 19.11
C THR A 578 -6.49 -30.01 18.92
N MET A 579 -6.64 -29.18 19.96
CA MET A 579 -6.12 -27.82 19.97
C MET A 579 -4.60 -27.82 20.20
N VAL A 580 -3.87 -27.21 19.27
CA VAL A 580 -2.41 -27.08 19.28
C VAL A 580 -2.06 -25.60 19.37
N ILE A 581 -1.39 -25.19 20.45
CA ILE A 581 -0.93 -23.82 20.66
C ILE A 581 0.59 -23.75 20.49
N SER A 582 1.05 -23.19 19.38
CA SER A 582 2.46 -23.09 19.00
C SER A 582 2.99 -21.66 19.17
N ASP A 583 4.23 -21.53 19.61
CA ASP A 583 4.93 -20.25 19.51
C ASP A 583 5.22 -19.93 18.04
N ASN A 584 5.07 -18.65 17.66
CA ASN A 584 5.32 -18.17 16.31
C ASN A 584 6.43 -17.13 16.29
N PRO A 585 7.72 -17.52 16.34
CA PRO A 585 8.83 -16.58 16.39
C PRO A 585 9.00 -15.75 15.11
N GLY A 586 8.41 -16.21 13.99
CA GLY A 586 8.38 -15.46 12.74
C GLY A 586 7.30 -14.38 12.72
N GLY A 587 6.32 -14.49 13.61
CA GLY A 587 5.19 -13.57 13.71
C GLY A 587 4.24 -13.62 12.53
N ILE A 588 4.42 -14.51 11.55
CA ILE A 588 3.64 -14.56 10.30
C ILE A 588 2.72 -15.77 10.33
N MET A 589 1.52 -15.63 9.79
CA MET A 589 0.59 -16.74 9.55
C MET A 589 -0.18 -16.49 8.26
N THR A 590 -0.21 -17.48 7.38
CA THR A 590 -1.17 -17.53 6.26
C THR A 590 -2.00 -18.80 6.39
N ASN A 591 -2.80 -19.14 5.38
CA ASN A 591 -3.83 -20.17 5.50
C ASN A 591 -3.32 -21.59 5.67
N ASP A 592 -2.59 -22.04 4.67
CA ASP A 592 -2.14 -23.41 4.51
C ASP A 592 -0.70 -23.42 4.04
N PRO A 593 0.06 -24.48 4.36
CA PRO A 593 -0.25 -25.62 5.26
C PRO A 593 -0.26 -25.19 6.75
N PRO A 594 -0.39 -26.09 7.74
CA PRO A 594 -0.19 -25.72 9.15
C PRO A 594 1.16 -25.03 9.43
N LEU A 595 1.25 -24.30 10.54
CA LEU A 595 2.40 -23.42 10.85
C LEU A 595 3.74 -24.18 10.79
N ARG A 596 3.78 -25.43 11.25
CA ARG A 596 5.01 -26.23 11.25
C ARG A 596 5.62 -26.35 9.85
N GLU A 597 4.80 -26.62 8.85
CA GLU A 597 5.21 -26.72 7.46
C GLU A 597 5.53 -25.34 6.86
N GLN A 598 4.81 -24.29 7.24
CA GLN A 598 5.14 -22.92 6.84
C GLN A 598 6.54 -22.51 7.34
N LEU A 599 6.88 -22.80 8.61
CA LEU A 599 8.21 -22.57 9.18
C LEU A 599 9.30 -23.41 8.47
N ALA A 600 8.99 -24.66 8.13
CA ALA A 600 9.92 -25.51 7.37
C ALA A 600 10.16 -24.96 5.95
N ALA A 601 9.13 -24.41 5.31
CA ALA A 601 9.26 -23.78 3.99
C ALA A 601 10.20 -22.56 4.05
N VAL A 602 10.09 -21.71 5.07
CA VAL A 602 11.03 -20.59 5.28
C VAL A 602 12.46 -21.07 5.49
N ALA A 603 12.66 -22.13 6.27
CA ALA A 603 13.99 -22.69 6.49
C ALA A 603 14.62 -23.26 5.19
N ALA A 604 13.81 -23.76 4.27
CA ALA A 604 14.26 -24.25 2.97
C ALA A 604 14.50 -23.12 1.94
N HIS A 605 13.81 -21.99 2.10
CA HIS A 605 13.85 -20.84 1.18
C HIS A 605 15.06 -19.94 1.45
N THR A 606 16.20 -20.28 0.85
CA THR A 606 17.51 -19.63 1.15
C THR A 606 18.02 -18.70 0.06
N ASP A 607 17.34 -18.62 -1.09
CA ASP A 607 17.81 -17.83 -2.24
C ASP A 607 17.41 -16.34 -2.20
N GLY A 608 16.59 -15.95 -1.21
CA GLY A 608 16.08 -14.58 -1.08
C GLY A 608 15.12 -14.17 -2.19
N SER A 609 14.67 -15.09 -3.04
CA SER A 609 13.67 -14.78 -4.05
C SER A 609 12.32 -14.43 -3.41
N LEU A 610 11.49 -13.68 -4.12
CA LEU A 610 10.12 -13.38 -3.70
C LEU A 610 9.17 -14.22 -4.56
N PRO A 611 8.59 -15.31 -4.03
CA PRO A 611 7.69 -16.14 -4.80
C PRO A 611 6.50 -15.34 -5.34
N GLY A 612 6.05 -15.68 -6.54
CA GLY A 612 4.94 -15.02 -7.22
C GLY A 612 3.55 -15.56 -6.87
N GLY A 613 2.52 -14.91 -7.40
CA GLY A 613 1.13 -15.29 -7.21
C GLY A 613 0.61 -15.05 -5.80
N TYR A 614 -0.61 -15.52 -5.57
CA TYR A 614 -1.34 -15.33 -4.32
C TYR A 614 -1.58 -16.64 -3.59
N ALA A 615 -0.78 -17.69 -3.83
CA ALA A 615 -0.90 -18.92 -3.04
C ALA A 615 -0.47 -18.67 -1.59
N SER A 616 -1.07 -19.37 -0.63
CA SER A 616 -0.81 -19.18 0.80
C SER A 616 0.69 -19.24 1.16
N GLN A 617 1.39 -20.26 0.66
CA GLN A 617 2.84 -20.40 0.85
C GLN A 617 3.64 -19.27 0.19
N ALA A 618 3.23 -18.83 -1.01
CA ALA A 618 3.93 -17.74 -1.70
C ALA A 618 3.83 -16.42 -0.92
N ARG A 619 2.65 -16.10 -0.38
CA ARG A 619 2.44 -14.94 0.48
C ARG A 619 3.21 -15.06 1.79
N TYR A 620 3.23 -16.24 2.41
CA TYR A 620 4.02 -16.50 3.62
C TYR A 620 5.51 -16.26 3.40
N LEU A 621 6.09 -16.85 2.35
CA LEU A 621 7.51 -16.70 2.02
C LEU A 621 7.85 -15.25 1.67
N ARG A 622 6.96 -14.54 0.96
CA ARG A 622 7.13 -13.12 0.66
C ARG A 622 7.16 -12.27 1.93
N LEU A 623 6.19 -12.45 2.83
CA LEU A 623 6.17 -11.75 4.13
C LEU A 623 7.39 -12.11 4.97
N ALA A 624 7.81 -13.38 5.01
CA ALA A 624 8.96 -13.83 5.77
C ALA A 624 10.27 -13.17 5.29
N GLU A 625 10.46 -13.11 3.97
CA GLU A 625 11.63 -12.46 3.39
C GLU A 625 11.60 -10.94 3.61
N LEU A 626 10.46 -10.28 3.39
CA LEU A 626 10.31 -8.85 3.68
C LEU A 626 10.57 -8.54 5.16
N ASN A 627 10.04 -9.35 6.08
CA ASN A 627 10.23 -9.17 7.52
C ASN A 627 11.68 -9.44 7.95
N ARG A 628 12.41 -10.33 7.26
CA ARG A 628 13.84 -10.52 7.45
C ARG A 628 14.62 -9.26 7.07
N LEU A 629 14.23 -8.62 5.96
CA LEU A 629 14.88 -7.43 5.41
C LEU A 629 14.56 -6.15 6.19
N ALA A 630 13.37 -6.04 6.79
CA ALA A 630 12.98 -4.88 7.62
C ALA A 630 13.89 -4.63 8.83
N LYS A 631 14.69 -5.61 9.25
CA LYS A 631 15.62 -5.47 10.39
C LYS A 631 16.85 -4.61 10.09
N GLU A 632 17.13 -4.32 8.83
CA GLU A 632 18.30 -3.55 8.42
C GLU A 632 18.08 -2.04 8.63
N THR A 633 18.95 -1.40 9.41
CA THR A 633 18.84 0.05 9.71
C THR A 633 19.15 0.89 8.47
N TYR A 634 18.21 1.74 8.05
CA TYR A 634 18.28 2.48 6.80
C TYR A 634 19.01 3.85 6.88
N ALA A 635 19.35 4.42 5.71
CA ALA A 635 20.09 5.66 5.52
C ALA A 635 19.31 6.92 6.02
N PRO A 636 19.90 7.73 6.92
CA PRO A 636 19.21 8.84 7.59
C PRO A 636 19.01 10.12 6.73
N THR A 637 19.22 10.04 5.41
CA THR A 637 19.33 11.21 4.52
C THR A 637 18.22 11.33 3.48
N THR A 638 17.06 10.74 3.74
CA THR A 638 15.90 10.78 2.85
C THR A 638 14.70 11.46 3.51
N SER A 639 13.64 11.78 2.76
CA SER A 639 12.36 12.25 3.29
C SER A 639 11.72 11.22 4.23
N TYR A 640 12.09 9.94 4.10
CA TYR A 640 11.79 8.88 5.07
C TYR A 640 12.31 9.21 6.48
N ALA A 641 13.45 9.90 6.59
CA ALA A 641 14.05 10.26 7.88
C ALA A 641 13.29 11.38 8.63
N ALA A 642 12.28 12.00 8.03
CA ALA A 642 11.40 12.96 8.71
C ALA A 642 10.17 12.29 9.36
N ALA A 643 9.89 11.03 9.03
CA ALA A 643 8.76 10.32 9.62
C ALA A 643 8.97 10.08 11.12
N THR A 644 7.88 10.17 11.89
CA THR A 644 7.91 9.68 13.27
C THR A 644 8.09 8.16 13.28
N PRO A 645 8.61 7.56 14.37
CA PRO A 645 8.71 6.09 14.47
C PRO A 645 7.37 5.37 14.23
N GLU A 646 6.27 5.91 14.76
CA GLU A 646 4.91 5.40 14.51
C GLU A 646 4.60 5.40 13.01
N GLN A 647 4.78 6.55 12.36
CA GLN A 647 4.50 6.72 10.94
C GLN A 647 5.34 5.78 10.07
N ALA A 648 6.63 5.61 10.38
CA ALA A 648 7.51 4.69 9.66
C ALA A 648 7.05 3.22 9.83
N SER A 649 6.77 2.79 11.07
CA SER A 649 6.33 1.43 11.36
C SER A 649 4.97 1.08 10.72
N ILE A 650 4.00 2.00 10.78
CA ILE A 650 2.69 1.80 10.14
C ILE A 650 2.81 1.78 8.61
N SER A 651 3.58 2.70 8.03
CA SER A 651 3.79 2.74 6.58
C SER A 651 4.48 1.48 6.05
N LEU A 652 5.46 0.96 6.77
CA LEU A 652 6.13 -0.29 6.41
C LEU A 652 5.18 -1.49 6.49
N ALA A 653 4.33 -1.56 7.51
CA ALA A 653 3.31 -2.59 7.62
C ALA A 653 2.30 -2.53 6.45
N LEU A 654 1.89 -1.32 6.03
CA LEU A 654 1.01 -1.15 4.87
C LEU A 654 1.67 -1.63 3.58
N HIS A 655 2.95 -1.32 3.34
CA HIS A 655 3.65 -1.84 2.16
C HIS A 655 3.82 -3.38 2.17
N PHE A 656 3.90 -4.00 3.35
CA PHE A 656 3.90 -5.46 3.44
C PHE A 656 2.54 -6.03 3.06
N LEU A 657 1.46 -5.34 3.44
CA LEU A 657 0.09 -5.67 3.05
C LEU A 657 -0.10 -5.50 1.53
N ASP A 658 0.41 -4.43 0.92
CA ASP A 658 0.37 -4.21 -0.53
C ASP A 658 1.01 -5.38 -1.30
N ALA A 659 2.10 -5.93 -0.76
CA ALA A 659 2.79 -7.07 -1.35
C ALA A 659 1.96 -8.36 -1.32
N VAL A 660 0.93 -8.49 -0.48
CA VAL A 660 0.11 -9.72 -0.36
C VAL A 660 -1.38 -9.52 -0.61
N THR A 661 -1.82 -8.27 -0.76
CA THR A 661 -3.18 -7.87 -1.11
C THR A 661 -3.56 -8.48 -2.45
N ILE A 662 -4.75 -9.06 -2.51
CA ILE A 662 -5.30 -9.71 -3.69
C ILE A 662 -6.24 -8.72 -4.36
N PRO A 663 -5.84 -8.08 -5.47
CA PRO A 663 -6.64 -7.07 -6.14
C PRO A 663 -7.85 -7.75 -6.81
N GLU A 664 -8.97 -7.04 -6.93
CA GLU A 664 -10.21 -7.58 -7.54
C GLU A 664 -9.98 -8.26 -8.91
N PRO A 665 -9.13 -7.75 -9.83
CA PRO A 665 -8.89 -8.41 -11.12
C PRO A 665 -8.17 -9.76 -11.02
N ALA A 666 -7.49 -10.06 -9.91
CA ALA A 666 -6.88 -11.37 -9.67
C ALA A 666 -7.92 -12.48 -9.39
N GLN A 667 -9.21 -12.12 -9.23
CA GLN A 667 -10.29 -13.03 -8.88
C GLN A 667 -10.86 -13.89 -10.01
N ALA A 668 -10.34 -13.83 -11.23
CA ALA A 668 -10.77 -14.76 -12.29
C ALA A 668 -10.71 -16.26 -11.87
N GLY A 669 -10.13 -16.59 -10.69
CA GLY A 669 -10.48 -17.80 -9.94
C GLY A 669 -10.46 -17.74 -8.38
N GLY A 670 -11.06 -16.76 -7.69
CA GLY A 670 -11.21 -16.84 -6.20
C GLY A 670 -11.51 -15.55 -5.41
N ASP A 671 -11.01 -15.47 -4.17
CA ASP A 671 -11.14 -14.34 -3.22
C ASP A 671 -10.40 -13.05 -3.66
N ALA A 672 -10.84 -11.88 -3.16
CA ALA A 672 -10.06 -10.64 -3.12
C ALA A 672 -10.03 -10.10 -1.70
N THR A 673 -9.01 -9.28 -1.44
CA THR A 673 -8.91 -8.54 -0.19
C THR A 673 -10.07 -7.53 -0.12
N GLN A 674 -10.76 -7.52 1.03
CA GLN A 674 -11.88 -6.64 1.33
C GLN A 674 -11.46 -5.42 2.14
N PHE A 675 -10.60 -5.68 3.11
CA PHE A 675 -9.96 -4.67 3.93
C PHE A 675 -8.65 -5.20 4.49
N SER A 676 -7.81 -4.26 4.88
CA SER A 676 -6.56 -4.50 5.58
C SER A 676 -6.54 -3.71 6.87
N VAL A 677 -5.94 -4.28 7.90
CA VAL A 677 -5.78 -3.66 9.21
C VAL A 677 -4.32 -3.69 9.63
N VAL A 678 -3.87 -2.61 10.28
CA VAL A 678 -2.60 -2.55 11.00
C VAL A 678 -2.89 -2.19 12.46
N ARG A 679 -2.30 -2.92 13.40
CA ARG A 679 -2.54 -2.79 14.85
C ARG A 679 -1.24 -2.37 15.52
N ASP A 680 -1.22 -1.20 16.15
CA ASP A 680 -0.13 -0.78 17.02
C ASP A 680 -0.46 -1.22 18.46
N HIS A 681 0.22 -2.28 18.90
CA HIS A 681 -0.05 -2.92 20.18
C HIS A 681 0.33 -2.07 21.39
N LYS A 682 1.37 -1.24 21.25
CA LYS A 682 1.88 -0.42 22.35
C LYS A 682 1.13 0.90 22.48
N ARG A 683 0.84 1.55 21.35
CA ARG A 683 0.06 2.79 21.33
C ARG A 683 -1.44 2.53 21.44
N ARG A 684 -1.89 1.30 21.21
CA ARG A 684 -3.30 0.87 21.20
C ARG A 684 -4.08 1.68 20.17
N LYS A 685 -3.62 1.58 18.94
CA LYS A 685 -4.27 2.18 17.78
C LYS A 685 -4.47 1.12 16.72
N LEU A 686 -5.59 1.24 16.03
CA LEU A 686 -5.94 0.38 14.91
C LEU A 686 -6.06 1.27 13.67
N PHE A 687 -5.39 0.88 12.59
CA PHE A 687 -5.44 1.54 11.31
C PHE A 687 -6.08 0.62 10.28
N LEU A 688 -6.93 1.15 9.40
CA LEU A 688 -7.66 0.36 8.42
C LEU A 688 -7.78 1.05 7.06
N GLN A 689 -7.79 0.23 6.02
CA GLN A 689 -8.14 0.58 4.64
C GLN A 689 -9.07 -0.52 4.11
N SER A 690 -10.09 -0.15 3.36
CA SER A 690 -10.97 -1.11 2.67
C SER A 690 -10.82 -0.95 1.18
N THR A 691 -11.22 -1.94 0.39
CA THR A 691 -11.10 -1.90 -1.07
C THR A 691 -11.64 -0.58 -1.63
N GLN A 692 -12.89 -0.25 -1.33
CA GLN A 692 -13.56 0.98 -1.80
C GLN A 692 -13.02 2.26 -1.16
N ASN A 693 -12.33 2.16 -0.04
CA ASN A 693 -11.86 3.29 0.73
C ASN A 693 -10.41 3.08 1.16
N GLN A 694 -9.52 3.43 0.24
CA GLN A 694 -8.07 3.39 0.38
C GLN A 694 -7.51 4.49 1.29
N LEU A 695 -8.36 5.35 1.86
CA LEU A 695 -7.95 6.36 2.83
C LEU A 695 -7.59 5.68 4.16
N LEU A 696 -6.36 5.89 4.62
CA LEU A 696 -5.87 5.36 5.90
C LEU A 696 -6.61 6.00 7.07
N ARG A 697 -7.46 5.21 7.73
CA ARG A 697 -8.28 5.63 8.88
C ARG A 697 -7.77 4.99 10.16
N THR A 698 -7.91 5.67 11.29
CA THR A 698 -7.51 5.13 12.60
C THR A 698 -8.59 5.26 13.67
N VAL A 699 -8.63 4.25 14.55
CA VAL A 699 -9.34 4.28 15.84
C VAL A 699 -8.30 4.27 16.96
N ASP A 700 -8.35 5.27 17.83
CA ASP A 700 -7.41 5.52 18.92
C ASP A 700 -8.06 5.17 20.26
N PHE A 701 -7.52 4.16 20.94
CA PHE A 701 -8.12 3.63 22.17
C PHE A 701 -8.00 4.63 23.32
N ALA A 702 -7.09 5.60 23.25
CA ALA A 702 -6.98 6.65 24.26
C ALA A 702 -8.20 7.59 24.30
N GLN A 703 -9.06 7.56 23.27
CA GLN A 703 -10.27 8.38 23.15
C GLN A 703 -11.55 7.60 23.51
N ILE A 704 -11.43 6.33 23.90
CA ILE A 704 -12.54 5.44 24.21
C ILE A 704 -12.59 5.21 25.73
N ASP A 705 -13.76 5.36 26.33
CA ASP A 705 -14.02 4.90 27.70
C ASP A 705 -14.61 3.49 27.65
N PHE A 706 -13.74 2.48 27.77
CA PHE A 706 -14.17 1.07 27.78
C PHE A 706 -15.01 0.69 29.01
N ASN A 707 -15.23 1.57 29.99
CA ASN A 707 -16.17 1.32 31.09
C ASN A 707 -17.57 1.85 30.80
N ASP A 708 -17.76 2.63 29.74
CA ASP A 708 -19.08 3.15 29.37
C ASP A 708 -19.77 2.18 28.39
N PRO A 709 -20.78 1.40 28.84
CA PRO A 709 -21.48 0.47 27.96
C PRO A 709 -22.20 1.17 26.80
N ARG A 710 -22.46 2.49 26.91
CA ARG A 710 -23.09 3.27 25.83
C ARG A 710 -22.15 3.51 24.65
N GLN A 711 -20.84 3.29 24.81
CA GLN A 711 -19.84 3.41 23.75
C GLN A 711 -19.72 2.15 22.89
N ARG A 712 -20.55 1.12 23.11
CA ARG A 712 -20.66 0.03 22.16
C ARG A 712 -21.26 0.55 20.86
N ARG A 713 -20.39 0.74 19.86
CA ARG A 713 -20.69 1.41 18.59
C ARG A 713 -19.89 0.83 17.44
N SER A 714 -20.48 0.82 16.25
CA SER A 714 -19.83 0.34 15.04
C SER A 714 -20.03 1.22 13.82
N LEU A 715 -19.12 1.10 12.86
CA LEU A 715 -19.21 1.69 11.53
C LEU A 715 -18.80 0.65 10.48
N PRO A 716 -19.42 0.64 9.29
CA PRO A 716 -18.92 -0.15 8.16
C PRO A 716 -17.46 0.15 7.87
N VAL A 717 -16.67 -0.87 7.51
CA VAL A 717 -15.25 -0.67 7.14
C VAL A 717 -15.08 0.25 5.92
N THR A 718 -16.13 0.47 5.14
CA THR A 718 -16.18 1.38 3.99
C THR A 718 -16.56 2.82 4.35
N PHE A 719 -16.93 3.11 5.61
CA PHE A 719 -17.45 4.40 6.03
C PHE A 719 -16.51 5.60 5.78
N GLY A 720 -17.12 6.75 5.52
CA GLY A 720 -16.48 8.07 5.53
C GLY A 720 -16.01 8.53 4.16
N ALA A 721 -15.27 9.63 4.15
CA ALA A 721 -14.60 10.11 2.93
C ALA A 721 -13.58 9.08 2.43
N TRP A 722 -13.43 8.97 1.10
CA TRP A 722 -12.52 8.03 0.46
C TRP A 722 -11.28 8.68 -0.19
N PHE A 723 -11.21 10.01 -0.15
CA PHE A 723 -10.02 10.83 -0.43
C PHE A 723 -10.08 12.13 0.38
N VAL A 724 -8.97 12.87 0.44
CA VAL A 724 -8.91 14.25 0.96
C VAL A 724 -8.65 15.21 -0.19
N ASP A 725 -9.59 16.13 -0.45
CA ASP A 725 -9.38 17.21 -1.42
C ASP A 725 -8.41 18.25 -0.83
N VAL A 726 -7.24 18.39 -1.45
CA VAL A 726 -6.20 19.33 -1.04
C VAL A 726 -6.07 20.49 -2.03
N THR A 727 -7.00 20.66 -2.98
CA THR A 727 -6.93 21.69 -4.02
C THR A 727 -6.78 23.09 -3.41
N GLN A 728 -7.57 23.40 -2.37
CA GLN A 728 -7.48 24.68 -1.68
C GLN A 728 -6.20 24.83 -0.84
N ASP A 729 -5.69 23.73 -0.27
CA ASP A 729 -4.41 23.75 0.45
C ASP A 729 -3.25 24.09 -0.49
N VAL A 730 -3.26 23.53 -1.71
CA VAL A 730 -2.27 23.85 -2.73
C VAL A 730 -2.39 25.33 -3.13
N LEU A 731 -3.60 25.82 -3.41
CA LEU A 731 -3.84 27.22 -3.81
C LEU A 731 -3.48 28.22 -2.69
N ALA A 732 -3.65 27.84 -1.43
CA ALA A 732 -3.29 28.64 -0.26
C ALA A 732 -1.78 28.61 0.03
N SER A 733 -1.03 27.64 -0.51
CA SER A 733 0.40 27.53 -0.30
C SER A 733 1.15 28.82 -0.65
N SER A 734 2.15 29.18 0.13
CA SER A 734 3.11 30.24 -0.22
C SER A 734 4.28 29.72 -1.05
N ALA A 735 4.44 28.40 -1.15
CA ALA A 735 5.53 27.77 -1.89
C ALA A 735 5.20 27.66 -3.39
N ARG A 736 6.26 27.64 -4.20
CA ARG A 736 6.21 27.32 -5.62
C ARG A 736 7.56 26.74 -6.05
N SER A 737 7.57 25.98 -7.15
CA SER A 737 8.80 25.49 -7.77
C SER A 737 9.73 26.63 -8.21
N MET A 738 11.03 26.34 -8.20
CA MET A 738 12.07 27.27 -8.65
C MET A 738 12.08 27.35 -10.17
N ASP A 739 12.03 28.58 -10.70
CA ASP A 739 12.25 28.80 -12.12
C ASP A 739 13.71 28.59 -12.48
N MET A 740 13.93 27.85 -13.57
CA MET A 740 15.25 27.75 -14.17
C MET A 740 15.66 29.12 -14.74
N PRO A 741 16.85 29.64 -14.39
CA PRO A 741 17.42 30.79 -15.07
C PRO A 741 17.74 30.44 -16.54
N PRO A 742 17.88 31.45 -17.43
CA PRO A 742 18.43 31.24 -18.77
C PRO A 742 19.75 30.46 -18.74
N ARG A 743 19.93 29.56 -19.71
CA ARG A 743 21.09 28.67 -19.86
C ARG A 743 22.42 29.42 -19.76
N SER A 744 22.54 30.58 -20.41
CA SER A 744 23.72 31.44 -20.38
C SER A 744 24.15 31.83 -18.96
N LEU A 745 23.20 32.14 -18.06
CA LEU A 745 23.49 32.47 -16.67
C LEU A 745 23.91 31.25 -15.85
N VAL A 746 23.28 30.10 -16.10
CA VAL A 746 23.63 28.83 -15.44
C VAL A 746 25.05 28.40 -15.83
N GLU A 747 25.40 28.48 -17.11
CA GLU A 747 26.75 28.15 -17.60
C GLU A 747 27.82 29.09 -17.04
N ALA A 748 27.55 30.39 -16.96
CA ALA A 748 28.49 31.36 -16.37
C ALA A 748 28.81 31.01 -14.91
N LYS A 749 27.80 30.59 -14.13
CA LYS A 749 27.97 30.13 -12.75
C LYS A 749 28.78 28.84 -12.66
N LEU A 750 28.47 27.83 -13.48
CA LEU A 750 29.21 26.55 -13.52
C LEU A 750 30.69 26.72 -13.90
N ARG A 751 31.01 27.72 -14.72
CA ARG A 751 32.40 28.07 -15.10
C ARG A 751 33.13 28.96 -14.10
N GLY A 752 32.51 29.31 -12.96
CA GLY A 752 33.13 30.14 -11.93
C GLY A 752 33.32 31.61 -12.31
N LEU A 753 32.59 32.12 -13.31
CA LEU A 753 32.71 33.50 -13.79
C LEU A 753 31.91 34.44 -12.86
N THR A 754 32.59 35.02 -11.86
CA THR A 754 32.01 35.82 -10.77
C THR A 754 31.40 37.17 -11.17
N GLN A 755 31.54 37.62 -12.42
CA GLN A 755 31.18 38.99 -12.83
C GLN A 755 29.71 39.26 -13.20
N GLN A 756 28.81 38.28 -13.06
CA GLN A 756 27.35 38.47 -13.25
C GLN A 756 26.50 37.82 -12.14
N THR A 757 27.04 37.75 -10.92
CA THR A 757 26.42 36.94 -9.84
C THR A 757 25.40 37.69 -8.97
N THR A 758 25.18 39.00 -9.14
CA THR A 758 24.21 39.74 -8.31
C THR A 758 22.75 39.44 -8.68
N ALA A 759 22.44 39.18 -9.96
CA ALA A 759 21.08 38.86 -10.42
C ALA A 759 20.68 37.40 -10.12
N LEU A 760 21.67 36.49 -10.09
CA LEU A 760 21.45 35.08 -9.79
C LEU A 760 21.24 34.82 -8.29
N HIS A 761 21.95 35.54 -7.41
CA HIS A 761 21.68 35.51 -5.96
C HIS A 761 20.29 36.09 -5.65
N ALA A 762 19.88 37.18 -6.32
CA ALA A 762 18.53 37.73 -6.14
C ALA A 762 17.39 36.79 -6.59
N SER A 763 17.61 35.89 -7.57
CA SER A 763 16.57 34.93 -8.01
C SER A 763 16.56 33.63 -7.20
N LEU A 764 17.71 33.21 -6.66
CA LEU A 764 17.85 32.00 -5.84
C LEU A 764 17.58 32.27 -4.34
N ASP A 765 17.98 33.43 -3.81
CA ASP A 765 17.84 33.80 -2.38
C ASP A 765 16.47 34.44 -2.05
N ALA A 766 15.71 34.91 -3.04
CA ALA A 766 14.37 35.52 -2.83
C ALA A 766 13.22 34.51 -2.71
N LEU A 767 13.52 33.22 -2.81
CA LEU A 767 12.52 32.16 -2.66
C LEU A 767 12.61 31.61 -1.22
N PRO A 768 11.51 31.60 -0.46
CA PRO A 768 11.47 30.93 0.83
C PRO A 768 11.49 29.41 0.57
N TYR A 769 12.67 28.87 0.25
CA TYR A 769 12.90 27.45 0.39
C TYR A 769 12.94 27.17 1.88
N ALA A 770 11.77 26.91 2.44
CA ALA A 770 11.66 26.34 3.77
C ALA A 770 12.33 24.96 3.71
N ARG A 771 13.61 24.90 4.07
CA ARG A 771 14.08 23.77 4.87
C ARG A 771 13.34 23.94 6.20
N PRO A 772 12.33 23.13 6.53
CA PRO A 772 11.81 23.14 7.88
C PRO A 772 12.98 22.68 8.76
N ASP A 773 13.41 23.56 9.66
CA ASP A 773 14.34 23.34 10.76
C ASP A 773 15.16 22.03 10.73
N ARG A 774 16.32 22.07 10.07
CA ARG A 774 17.50 21.39 10.60
C ARG A 774 18.45 22.48 11.07
N SER A 775 18.33 22.85 12.34
CA SER A 775 19.32 23.71 12.98
C SER A 775 20.71 23.16 12.65
N VAL A 776 21.62 24.03 12.18
CA VAL A 776 23.01 23.68 11.84
C VAL A 776 23.72 22.94 12.99
N THR A 777 23.22 23.15 14.21
CA THR A 777 23.56 22.41 15.44
C THR A 777 23.31 20.90 15.34
N SER A 778 22.21 20.41 14.77
CA SER A 778 21.89 18.97 14.69
C SER A 778 22.82 18.23 13.71
N PHE A 779 23.16 18.88 12.59
CA PHE A 779 24.09 18.34 11.60
C PHE A 779 25.53 18.33 12.13
N LEU A 780 25.96 19.40 12.82
CA LEU A 780 27.27 19.45 13.46
C LEU A 780 27.38 18.45 14.63
N MET A 781 26.34 18.25 15.43
CA MET A 781 26.34 17.22 16.48
C MET A 781 26.38 15.80 15.90
N GLY A 782 25.60 15.53 14.85
CA GLY A 782 25.61 14.24 14.16
C GLY A 782 26.94 13.94 13.46
N ALA A 783 27.55 14.95 12.83
CA ALA A 783 28.86 14.83 12.20
C ALA A 783 29.97 14.65 13.24
N VAL A 784 29.93 15.34 14.38
CA VAL A 784 30.92 15.19 15.46
C VAL A 784 30.79 13.83 16.16
N VAL A 785 29.58 13.34 16.40
CA VAL A 785 29.35 12.00 16.98
C VAL A 785 29.73 10.90 15.97
N GLY A 786 29.39 11.08 14.69
CA GLY A 786 29.78 10.16 13.62
C GLY A 786 31.30 10.07 13.42
N LEU A 787 32.00 11.20 13.48
CA LEU A 787 33.46 11.23 13.40
C LEU A 787 34.11 10.61 14.65
N ALA A 788 33.55 10.85 15.84
CA ALA A 788 34.03 10.24 17.08
C ALA A 788 33.86 8.71 17.09
N CYS A 789 32.71 8.21 16.60
CA CYS A 789 32.46 6.77 16.47
C CYS A 789 33.35 6.12 15.40
N ALA A 790 33.61 6.79 14.27
CA ALA A 790 34.50 6.29 13.24
C ALA A 790 35.96 6.23 13.71
N VAL A 791 36.42 7.25 14.46
CA VAL A 791 37.77 7.26 15.04
C VAL A 791 37.92 6.18 16.12
N VAL A 792 36.94 6.00 16.99
CA VAL A 792 36.96 4.91 17.99
C VAL A 792 36.92 3.54 17.30
N GLY A 793 36.11 3.37 16.26
CA GLY A 793 36.05 2.13 15.47
C GLY A 793 37.38 1.81 14.78
N VAL A 794 38.04 2.81 14.20
CA VAL A 794 39.36 2.67 13.57
C VAL A 794 40.45 2.38 14.62
N VAL A 795 40.40 3.01 15.79
CA VAL A 795 41.35 2.74 16.89
C VAL A 795 41.13 1.34 17.47
N CYS A 796 39.89 0.91 17.67
CA CYS A 796 39.56 -0.45 18.10
C CYS A 796 39.96 -1.49 17.06
N TYR A 797 39.73 -1.22 15.77
CA TYR A 797 40.14 -2.08 14.67
C TYR A 797 41.67 -2.17 14.54
N MET A 798 42.39 -1.05 14.68
CA MET A 798 43.85 -1.05 14.68
C MET A 798 44.42 -1.76 15.92
N ALA A 799 43.82 -1.57 17.10
CA ALA A 799 44.21 -2.28 18.32
C ALA A 799 43.92 -3.78 18.23
N TYR A 800 42.81 -4.17 17.61
CA TYR A 800 42.44 -5.57 17.34
C TYR A 800 43.40 -6.21 16.32
N ARG A 801 43.70 -5.51 15.23
CA ARG A 801 44.67 -5.96 14.21
C ARG A 801 46.08 -6.09 14.78
N HIS A 802 46.52 -5.14 15.60
CA HIS A 802 47.81 -5.23 16.29
C HIS A 802 47.85 -6.40 17.28
N ARG A 803 46.76 -6.68 18.01
CA ARG A 803 46.62 -7.90 18.84
C ARG A 803 46.66 -9.20 18.04
N LEU A 804 46.07 -9.23 16.84
CA LEU A 804 46.13 -10.39 15.95
C LEU A 804 47.53 -10.60 15.36
N GLU A 805 48.22 -9.53 14.98
CA GLU A 805 49.58 -9.61 14.41
C GLU A 805 50.63 -9.96 15.48
N THR A 806 50.43 -9.55 16.73
CA THR A 806 51.29 -9.93 17.87
C THR A 806 51.03 -11.37 18.33
N ARG A 807 49.77 -11.83 18.36
CA ARG A 807 49.44 -13.24 18.68
C ARG A 807 49.78 -14.23 17.55
N GLY A 808 49.74 -13.80 16.29
CA GLY A 808 50.14 -14.63 15.15
C GLY A 808 51.64 -14.96 15.11
N LYS A 809 52.49 -14.17 15.80
CA LYS A 809 53.93 -14.40 15.88
C LYS A 809 54.36 -15.33 17.03
N GLU A 810 53.49 -15.64 17.99
CA GLU A 810 53.75 -16.65 19.03
C GLU A 810 53.38 -18.08 18.60
N TYR A 811 52.54 -18.26 17.58
CA TYR A 811 52.09 -19.59 17.12
C TYR A 811 52.93 -20.23 15.99
N VAL A 812 54.04 -19.60 15.56
CA VAL A 812 54.95 -20.14 14.53
C VAL A 812 56.29 -20.63 15.15
N ARG A 813 56.32 -20.88 16.47
CA ARG A 813 57.47 -21.55 17.14
C ARG A 813 57.15 -22.85 17.87
N LEU A 814 55.92 -23.36 17.78
CA LEU A 814 55.53 -24.71 18.21
C LEU A 814 54.47 -25.28 17.25
N ALA A 815 54.89 -25.66 16.05
CA ALA A 815 54.26 -26.65 15.17
C ALA A 815 55.30 -27.07 14.12
#